data_AF-A0A8S3TSB9-F1
#
_entry.id   AF-A0A8S3TSB9-F1
#
_cell.length_a   1.000
_cell.length_b   1.000
_cell.length_c   1.000
_cell.angle_alpha   90.00
_cell.angle_beta   90.00
_cell.angle_gamma   90.00
#
_symmetry.space_group_name_H-M   'P 1'
#
loop_
_entity.id
_entity.type
_entity.pdbx_description
1 polymer ?
#
loop_
_entity_poly.entity_id
_entity_poly.type
_entity_poly.pdbx_seq_one_letter_code
_entity_poly.pdbx_strand_id
1 'polypeptide(L)'
;MLNGIKKCRLKFNTTELKRAQKRQHRYISDDGQASLLQEARKSTRLSLPCKIGLKDYVCFFCDSIEEDEMLREAATYGIDNRVRECAQKLQDTALLAKLSAGDLVAQEAKYHVKCLIYLYRKASRVANDDESEGGTQSRISHGIALAELVSFIEESRSEDNVAPVFKMSDLSKMYGNRLEKMGAEQEGRVHSTRLKNRLLTYVPDIEAYKQGRENLLAFKDDIGPALRRACEEDFDSNYMQIYKAVKIVRSDMMATSSEFNGTFAADCQEKSVPRSLLTLVNMLLYGPDITTDSFSQETLSIAQMLIFNSHKRIQKSNRHAKSRETPSQMYLGIVIHCQTRKRGLIDKLYKLGLSVSYDRILSVSASLTNTLCKQYQEDGYVCPPSLRLGLFTTAAVDNIDHNPSSTTAKDSFHGTGISLFQHVTTQMNGQQRLDFQLTSIQGGRVTESLPDSYAVVKPAVLKTNVPVIPVTDSTCKGCTGDLHEAVQNEYRWLETVSNSKEYDIEERTLVSWGAYHAEHEPIKDFEPCVSALLPLFEEEAKSVAMIKHSFDVIKTSVEALNPEEDEHHHENKTSVQKSFLKDIWSMVEVMNELGNPFMEDSQDLLVLDTKDIAPTSVVDTIRKIEKIDNNIHSSFLGKKIVAMMKKLSDCTKSVVKKIFDRSISVAILQIIEENLERFITIVKDIPDIKEKGIKRAIELRFAELNAYNECLRNFKQFIDICQRCDANTTVLEEQTKTFQELDKVSLKDICDDKVDVPKEIKNELPEIIRCSSGIIFIRIWDRLAADFRKTENRALEIDEIMEHVWKPAYKEWKDLHQQLKKGEILFRKFDAICGRMDPDFEKEFHS
;
A
#
# COMPACT_ATOMS: atom_id res chain seq x y z
N MET A 1 19.34 19.98 -10.99
CA MET A 1 17.86 19.94 -10.99
C MET A 1 17.46 18.65 -10.28
N LEU A 2 16.73 18.56 -9.16
CA LEU A 2 15.75 19.41 -8.49
C LEU A 2 15.91 19.15 -6.97
N ASN A 3 16.76 19.93 -6.29
CA ASN A 3 16.88 19.90 -4.82
C ASN A 3 17.15 21.31 -4.22
N GLY A 4 16.76 22.36 -4.94
CA GLY A 4 17.00 23.76 -4.58
C GLY A 4 15.75 24.62 -4.42
N ILE A 5 14.54 24.04 -4.34
CA ILE A 5 13.27 24.80 -4.40
C ILE A 5 12.30 24.48 -3.24
N LYS A 6 12.80 24.07 -2.05
CA LYS A 6 11.94 23.94 -0.84
C LYS A 6 12.53 24.53 0.45
N LYS A 7 13.47 25.47 0.34
CA LYS A 7 14.03 26.22 1.50
C LYS A 7 13.74 27.74 1.50
N CYS A 8 12.76 28.20 0.74
CA CYS A 8 12.52 29.65 0.55
C CYS A 8 11.06 30.12 0.65
N ARG A 9 10.23 29.53 1.53
CA ARG A 9 8.82 29.96 1.68
C ARG A 9 8.35 30.31 3.10
N LEU A 10 9.22 30.27 4.10
CA LEU A 10 8.86 30.57 5.51
C LEU A 10 9.68 31.70 6.16
N LYS A 11 10.22 32.63 5.35
CA LYS A 11 10.99 33.78 5.87
C LYS A 11 10.53 35.17 5.42
N PHE A 12 9.34 35.32 4.83
CA PHE A 12 8.87 36.65 4.43
C PHE A 12 7.41 36.89 4.82
N ASN A 13 7.24 37.76 5.83
CA ASN A 13 5.97 38.32 6.24
C ASN A 13 5.44 39.24 5.12
N THR A 14 4.26 38.90 4.60
CA THR A 14 3.58 39.55 3.47
C THR A 14 3.19 41.01 3.71
N THR A 15 3.34 41.52 4.94
CA THR A 15 3.15 42.95 5.26
C THR A 15 4.40 43.80 5.01
N GLU A 16 5.61 43.24 5.06
CA GLU A 16 6.85 43.95 4.71
C GLU A 16 7.04 44.03 3.20
N LEU A 17 6.59 43.00 2.47
CA LEU A 17 6.60 42.98 1.00
C LEU A 17 5.68 44.07 0.41
N LYS A 18 4.49 44.29 0.99
CA LYS A 18 3.57 45.36 0.58
C LYS A 18 4.09 46.77 0.94
N ARG A 19 4.97 46.90 1.94
CA ARG A 19 5.64 48.16 2.30
C ARG A 19 6.90 48.42 1.45
N ALA A 20 7.60 47.38 1.02
CA ALA A 20 8.73 47.45 0.09
C ALA A 20 8.26 47.75 -1.36
N GLN A 21 7.17 47.12 -1.81
CA GLN A 21 6.55 47.42 -3.12
C GLN A 21 6.03 48.86 -3.22
N LYS A 22 5.59 49.47 -2.10
CA LYS A 22 5.24 50.91 -2.02
C LYS A 22 6.45 51.86 -1.99
N ARG A 23 7.66 51.35 -1.68
CA ARG A 23 8.92 52.12 -1.74
C ARG A 23 9.62 51.97 -3.10
N GLN A 24 9.39 50.87 -3.81
CA GLN A 24 9.95 50.61 -5.14
C GLN A 24 9.14 51.23 -6.29
N HIS A 25 7.85 51.53 -6.09
CA HIS A 25 7.01 52.27 -7.06
C HIS A 25 7.24 53.80 -7.06
N ARG A 26 8.25 54.30 -6.34
CA ARG A 26 8.63 55.73 -6.29
C ARG A 26 10.03 56.03 -6.85
N TYR A 27 10.76 55.01 -7.31
CA TYR A 27 12.07 55.14 -7.92
C TYR A 27 12.24 54.01 -8.94
N ILE A 28 11.72 54.22 -10.15
CA ILE A 28 12.27 53.88 -11.48
C ILE A 28 11.20 54.37 -12.51
N SER A 29 11.22 55.68 -12.68
CA SER A 29 11.30 56.41 -13.95
C SER A 29 12.36 57.45 -13.58
N ASP A 30 13.59 57.39 -14.03
CA ASP A 30 14.04 57.19 -15.40
C ASP A 30 15.50 56.72 -15.39
N ASP A 31 15.89 56.00 -16.43
CA ASP A 31 17.28 55.77 -16.86
C ASP A 31 18.01 57.13 -17.05
N GLY A 32 19.33 57.28 -16.95
CA GLY A 32 20.40 56.32 -16.77
C GLY A 32 21.78 57.00 -16.82
N GLN A 33 22.80 56.15 -16.71
CA GLN A 33 24.24 56.33 -16.98
C GLN A 33 25.11 57.19 -16.05
N ALA A 34 25.96 56.51 -15.28
CA ALA A 34 27.41 56.80 -15.23
C ALA A 34 28.22 55.61 -14.70
N SER A 35 29.26 55.24 -15.45
CA SER A 35 30.30 54.27 -15.13
C SER A 35 31.44 54.89 -14.29
N LEU A 36 32.05 54.03 -13.47
CA LEU A 36 33.48 53.90 -13.13
C LEU A 36 34.28 55.10 -12.58
N LEU A 37 34.71 54.89 -11.32
CA LEU A 37 36.07 55.03 -10.76
C LEU A 37 36.74 56.41 -10.61
N GLN A 38 37.16 56.59 -9.35
CA GLN A 38 38.42 57.14 -8.83
C GLN A 38 38.60 58.67 -8.68
N GLU A 39 38.69 59.03 -7.39
CA GLU A 39 39.64 59.95 -6.75
C GLU A 39 40.17 61.16 -7.55
N ALA A 40 39.76 62.36 -7.13
CA ALA A 40 40.71 63.47 -6.92
C ALA A 40 40.08 64.65 -6.18
N ARG A 41 40.91 65.25 -5.32
CA ARG A 41 40.72 66.49 -4.55
C ARG A 41 40.69 67.75 -5.45
N LYS A 42 40.25 68.86 -4.82
CA LYS A 42 40.44 70.31 -5.12
C LYS A 42 39.29 70.93 -5.93
N SER A 43 38.54 71.91 -5.41
CA SER A 43 38.83 73.29 -4.95
C SER A 43 38.61 74.35 -6.03
N THR A 44 37.73 75.30 -5.67
CA THR A 44 37.65 76.75 -6.04
C THR A 44 37.41 77.17 -7.49
N ARG A 45 36.38 78.02 -7.69
CA ARG A 45 36.47 79.49 -7.89
C ARG A 45 35.06 80.11 -7.67
N LEU A 46 34.90 81.04 -6.71
CA LEU A 46 34.83 82.51 -6.87
C LEU A 46 33.58 82.97 -7.66
N SER A 47 32.76 83.96 -7.27
CA SER A 47 32.84 84.94 -6.18
C SER A 47 31.61 85.90 -6.18
N LEU A 48 31.08 86.16 -4.98
CA LEU A 48 30.50 87.43 -4.44
C LEU A 48 29.11 87.95 -4.94
N PRO A 49 28.43 88.82 -4.16
CA PRO A 49 28.19 88.80 -2.71
C PRO A 49 26.79 89.35 -2.29
N CYS A 50 26.19 88.91 -1.17
CA CYS A 50 25.43 89.87 -0.33
C CYS A 50 25.14 89.34 1.09
N LYS A 51 25.80 89.97 2.07
CA LYS A 51 25.42 90.12 3.49
C LYS A 51 24.86 88.89 4.21
N ILE A 52 25.78 88.11 4.79
CA ILE A 52 25.53 87.23 5.94
C ILE A 52 25.00 88.13 7.08
N GLY A 53 23.71 88.03 7.37
CA GLY A 53 23.10 88.68 8.51
C GLY A 53 23.27 87.81 9.76
N LEU A 54 23.71 88.39 10.87
CA LEU A 54 23.85 87.71 12.17
C LEU A 54 22.56 87.02 12.70
N LYS A 55 21.43 87.11 12.00
CA LYS A 55 20.16 86.44 12.34
C LYS A 55 20.11 84.96 11.94
N ASP A 56 21.01 84.49 11.07
CA ASP A 56 20.93 83.12 10.53
C ASP A 56 21.36 82.01 11.50
N TYR A 57 22.01 82.37 12.60
CA TYR A 57 22.59 81.44 13.58
C TYR A 57 21.99 81.60 14.98
N VAL A 58 20.88 82.34 15.14
CA VAL A 58 20.29 82.60 16.46
C VAL A 58 19.01 81.79 16.65
N CYS A 59 18.93 81.07 17.77
CA CYS A 59 17.69 80.40 18.18
C CYS A 59 16.65 81.39 18.72
N PHE A 60 15.45 81.40 18.13
CA PHE A 60 14.33 82.27 18.49
C PHE A 60 13.91 82.19 19.98
N PHE A 61 14.06 81.02 20.61
CA PHE A 61 13.62 80.80 22.00
C PHE A 61 14.66 81.20 23.05
N CYS A 62 15.96 81.01 22.78
CA CYS A 62 17.02 81.21 23.78
C CYS A 62 18.04 82.30 23.41
N ASP A 63 17.91 82.93 22.24
CA ASP A 63 18.76 84.00 21.72
C ASP A 63 20.26 83.66 21.65
N SER A 64 20.60 82.38 21.71
CA SER A 64 21.98 81.90 21.61
C SER A 64 22.40 81.79 20.14
N ILE A 65 23.59 82.29 19.81
CA ILE A 65 24.24 82.15 18.50
C ILE A 65 24.92 80.78 18.45
N GLU A 66 24.59 79.92 17.49
CA GLU A 66 25.22 78.62 17.27
C GLU A 66 25.62 78.45 15.81
N GLU A 67 26.93 78.34 15.56
CA GLU A 67 27.50 78.14 14.21
C GLU A 67 27.58 76.65 13.80
N ASP A 68 27.43 75.70 14.73
CA ASP A 68 27.69 74.26 14.53
C ASP A 68 26.52 73.28 14.86
N GLU A 69 25.42 73.70 15.51
CA GLU A 69 24.22 72.87 15.72
C GLU A 69 23.12 73.25 14.69
N MET A 70 22.53 72.25 14.01
CA MET A 70 21.50 72.46 12.97
C MET A 70 20.21 73.09 13.55
N LEU A 71 20.13 74.42 13.54
CA LEU A 71 18.89 75.16 13.77
C LEU A 71 17.83 74.76 12.73
N ARG A 72 16.59 74.59 13.18
CA ARG A 72 15.45 74.34 12.28
C ARG A 72 14.68 75.61 12.03
N GLU A 73 14.32 75.84 10.78
CA GLU A 73 13.49 76.95 10.36
C GLU A 73 12.00 76.63 10.55
N ALA A 74 11.24 77.59 11.08
CA ALA A 74 9.80 77.47 11.23
C ALA A 74 9.12 77.62 9.86
N ALA A 75 8.78 76.51 9.23
CA ALA A 75 8.20 76.48 7.88
C ALA A 75 6.67 76.28 7.85
N THR A 76 5.97 76.28 8.99
CA THR A 76 4.52 76.02 9.05
C THR A 76 3.80 76.85 10.10
N TYR A 77 2.60 77.36 9.77
CA TYR A 77 1.70 78.05 10.69
C TYR A 77 1.28 77.21 11.91
N GLY A 78 1.27 75.89 11.79
CA GLY A 78 0.95 74.99 12.91
C GLY A 78 1.95 75.08 14.06
N ILE A 79 3.22 75.41 13.78
CA ILE A 79 4.24 75.62 14.82
C ILE A 79 4.02 76.99 15.49
N ASP A 80 3.73 78.05 14.73
CA ASP A 80 3.42 79.39 15.27
C ASP A 80 2.23 79.33 16.24
N ASN A 81 1.10 78.80 15.79
CA ASN A 81 -0.12 78.71 16.61
C ASN A 81 0.15 78.02 17.95
N ARG A 82 0.85 76.89 17.91
CA ARG A 82 1.11 76.10 19.12
C ARG A 82 2.14 76.75 20.04
N VAL A 83 3.13 77.45 19.49
CA VAL A 83 4.09 78.24 20.28
C VAL A 83 3.40 79.44 20.93
N ARG A 84 2.50 80.12 20.21
CA ARG A 84 1.71 81.25 20.72
C ARG A 84 0.76 80.81 21.85
N GLU A 85 0.08 79.68 21.68
CA GLU A 85 -0.73 79.07 22.76
C GLU A 85 0.12 78.74 23.99
N CYS A 86 1.31 78.16 23.82
CA CYS A 86 2.20 77.85 24.94
C CYS A 86 2.72 79.12 25.63
N ALA A 87 3.06 80.16 24.86
CA ALA A 87 3.50 81.45 25.39
C ALA A 87 2.39 82.15 26.18
N GLN A 88 1.14 82.10 25.69
CA GLN A 88 -0.04 82.60 26.41
C GLN A 88 -0.29 81.81 27.70
N LYS A 89 -0.28 80.47 27.65
CA LYS A 89 -0.48 79.61 28.84
C LYS A 89 0.58 79.81 29.91
N LEU A 90 1.83 80.02 29.50
CA LEU A 90 2.94 80.26 30.42
C LEU A 90 3.06 81.72 30.87
N GLN A 91 2.24 82.63 30.32
CA GLN A 91 2.37 84.08 30.46
C GLN A 91 3.81 84.58 30.21
N ASP A 92 4.50 83.97 29.23
CA ASP A 92 5.87 84.31 28.90
C ASP A 92 5.90 85.61 28.07
N THR A 93 5.98 86.74 28.76
CA THR A 93 5.89 88.08 28.17
C THR A 93 7.03 88.37 27.17
N ALA A 94 8.21 87.78 27.37
CA ALA A 94 9.34 87.93 26.45
C ALA A 94 9.10 87.18 25.13
N LEU A 95 8.59 85.94 25.20
CA LEU A 95 8.25 85.18 24.01
C LEU A 95 7.03 85.78 23.27
N LEU A 96 6.03 86.26 24.02
CA LEU A 96 4.88 86.96 23.44
C LEU A 96 5.27 88.27 22.73
N ALA A 97 6.24 89.02 23.28
CA ALA A 97 6.78 90.21 22.64
C ALA A 97 7.48 89.87 21.30
N LYS A 98 8.30 88.82 21.24
CA LYS A 98 8.91 88.36 19.98
C LYS A 98 7.86 87.95 18.94
N LEU A 99 6.79 87.29 19.36
CA LEU A 99 5.68 86.85 18.50
C LEU A 99 4.74 88.00 18.06
N SER A 100 4.92 89.22 18.58
CA SER A 100 4.16 90.40 18.17
C SER A 100 4.68 91.05 16.89
N ALA A 101 5.94 90.79 16.52
CA ALA A 101 6.57 91.33 15.32
C ALA A 101 6.10 90.66 14.01
N GLY A 102 5.38 89.53 14.09
CA GLY A 102 4.91 88.73 12.96
C GLY A 102 4.77 87.25 13.35
N ASP A 103 4.23 86.41 12.48
CA ASP A 103 4.26 84.96 12.69
C ASP A 103 5.68 84.38 12.52
N LEU A 104 5.95 83.21 13.11
CA LEU A 104 7.27 82.58 13.07
C LEU A 104 7.80 82.31 11.66
N VAL A 105 6.91 82.12 10.67
CA VAL A 105 7.29 81.84 9.27
C VAL A 105 7.72 83.14 8.59
N ALA A 106 6.94 84.21 8.75
CA ALA A 106 7.23 85.54 8.22
C ALA A 106 8.49 86.18 8.85
N GLN A 107 8.82 85.80 10.09
CA GLN A 107 10.05 86.22 10.75
C GLN A 107 11.27 85.34 10.40
N GLU A 108 11.12 84.33 9.54
CA GLU A 108 12.15 83.34 9.21
C GLU A 108 12.80 82.72 10.48
N ALA A 109 11.96 82.46 11.49
CA ALA A 109 12.44 82.10 12.82
C ALA A 109 13.11 80.73 12.83
N LYS A 110 14.37 80.70 13.28
CA LYS A 110 15.17 79.48 13.46
C LYS A 110 15.22 79.07 14.93
N TYR A 111 15.15 77.79 15.25
CA TYR A 111 15.11 77.32 16.64
C TYR A 111 15.77 75.96 16.87
N HIS A 112 16.24 75.72 18.11
CA HIS A 112 16.65 74.39 18.56
C HIS A 112 15.44 73.51 18.82
N VAL A 113 15.45 72.28 18.31
CA VAL A 113 14.40 71.29 18.57
C VAL A 113 14.23 71.05 20.08
N LYS A 114 15.34 71.05 20.85
CA LYS A 114 15.32 70.88 22.30
C LYS A 114 14.57 72.03 23.01
N CYS A 115 14.75 73.28 22.56
CA CYS A 115 14.06 74.43 23.13
C CYS A 115 12.55 74.39 22.89
N LEU A 116 12.12 73.97 21.68
CA LEU A 116 10.69 73.80 21.38
C LEU A 116 10.05 72.71 22.26
N ILE A 117 10.73 71.56 22.41
CA ILE A 117 10.27 70.48 23.30
C ILE A 117 10.20 70.95 24.75
N TYR A 118 11.17 71.75 25.20
CA TYR A 118 11.19 72.31 26.55
C TYR A 118 10.00 73.24 26.80
N LEU A 119 9.70 74.15 25.87
CA LEU A 119 8.53 75.04 25.94
C LEU A 119 7.23 74.25 26.07
N TYR A 120 7.03 73.24 25.22
CA TYR A 120 5.83 72.40 25.25
C TYR A 120 5.69 71.63 26.57
N ARG A 121 6.79 71.07 27.09
CA ARG A 121 6.78 70.38 28.40
C ARG A 121 6.49 71.35 29.54
N LYS A 122 7.03 72.56 29.49
CA LYS A 122 6.78 73.59 30.51
C LYS A 122 5.30 73.99 30.52
N ALA A 123 4.71 74.23 29.34
CA ALA A 123 3.28 74.55 29.20
C ALA A 123 2.36 73.41 29.66
N SER A 124 2.72 72.15 29.38
CA SER A 124 1.96 70.99 29.86
C SER A 124 2.04 70.76 31.37
N ARG A 125 3.05 71.29 32.07
CA ARG A 125 3.14 71.19 33.54
C ARG A 125 2.20 72.18 34.24
N VAL A 126 2.12 73.41 33.72
CA VAL A 126 1.21 74.43 34.25
C VAL A 126 -0.26 74.06 34.00
N ALA A 127 -0.55 73.32 32.92
CA ALA A 127 -1.89 72.79 32.66
C ALA A 127 -2.34 71.67 33.62
N ASN A 128 -1.42 71.10 34.42
CA ASN A 128 -1.69 69.98 35.32
C ASN A 128 -1.69 70.37 36.81
N ASP A 129 -1.47 71.65 37.16
CA ASP A 129 -1.41 72.12 38.56
C ASP A 129 -2.69 72.88 39.01
N ASP A 130 -3.71 73.05 38.15
CA ASP A 130 -4.98 73.75 38.47
C ASP A 130 -6.19 72.84 38.80
N GLU A 131 -6.01 71.52 38.97
CA GLU A 131 -7.07 70.62 39.46
C GLU A 131 -6.62 69.84 40.71
N SER A 132 -6.83 70.43 41.89
CA SER A 132 -6.48 69.83 43.18
C SER A 132 -7.73 69.45 43.98
N GLU A 133 -8.16 68.19 43.86
CA GLU A 133 -8.91 67.46 44.91
C GLU A 133 -8.94 65.90 44.73
N GLY A 134 -8.43 65.34 43.63
CA GLY A 134 -8.33 63.87 43.42
C GLY A 134 -7.03 63.17 43.88
N GLY A 135 -6.03 63.92 44.37
CA GLY A 135 -4.65 63.40 44.55
C GLY A 135 -4.39 62.54 45.79
N THR A 136 -5.14 62.69 46.87
CA THR A 136 -4.84 62.03 48.17
C THR A 136 -5.36 60.58 48.20
N GLN A 137 -6.59 60.35 47.71
CA GLN A 137 -7.21 59.02 47.70
C GLN A 137 -6.52 58.05 46.73
N SER A 138 -6.05 58.55 45.58
CA SER A 138 -5.29 57.78 44.60
C SER A 138 -3.95 57.31 45.17
N ARG A 139 -3.22 58.16 45.93
CA ARG A 139 -1.93 57.80 46.55
C ARG A 139 -2.07 56.73 47.63
N ILE A 140 -3.12 56.82 48.46
CA ILE A 140 -3.41 55.81 49.50
C ILE A 140 -3.72 54.45 48.86
N SER A 141 -4.55 54.43 47.83
CA SER A 141 -4.89 53.20 47.08
C SER A 141 -3.65 52.54 46.45
N HIS A 142 -2.72 53.35 45.93
CA HIS A 142 -1.42 52.88 45.41
C HIS A 142 -0.44 52.40 46.47
N GLY A 143 -0.58 52.82 47.72
CA GLY A 143 0.14 52.30 48.87
C GLY A 143 -0.39 50.94 49.29
N ILE A 144 -1.71 50.81 49.46
CA ILE A 144 -2.38 49.56 49.89
C ILE A 144 -2.16 48.44 48.86
N ALA A 145 -2.39 48.71 47.57
CA ALA A 145 -2.16 47.72 46.51
C ALA A 145 -0.71 47.22 46.46
N LEU A 146 0.26 48.07 46.83
CA LEU A 146 1.67 47.68 46.83
C LEU A 146 1.98 46.81 48.04
N ALA A 147 1.49 47.18 49.22
CA ALA A 147 1.70 46.41 50.44
C ALA A 147 1.10 45.00 50.32
N GLU A 148 -0.10 44.85 49.76
CA GLU A 148 -0.70 43.53 49.53
C GLU A 148 0.08 42.71 48.49
N LEU A 149 0.59 43.35 47.44
CA LEU A 149 1.41 42.66 46.44
C LEU A 149 2.76 42.21 47.03
N VAL A 150 3.33 42.98 47.95
CA VAL A 150 4.53 42.61 48.71
C VAL A 150 4.22 41.44 49.66
N SER A 151 3.12 41.50 50.41
CA SER A 151 2.65 40.41 51.28
C SER A 151 2.50 39.11 50.49
N PHE A 152 1.88 39.16 49.31
CA PHE A 152 1.75 38.00 48.43
C PHE A 152 3.11 37.40 48.02
N ILE A 153 4.10 38.25 47.71
CA ILE A 153 5.46 37.81 47.34
C ILE A 153 6.19 37.17 48.53
N GLU A 154 6.02 37.72 49.75
CA GLU A 154 6.64 37.21 50.97
C GLU A 154 5.96 35.96 51.53
N GLU A 155 4.63 35.86 51.45
CA GLU A 155 3.87 34.65 51.79
C GLU A 155 4.23 33.49 50.85
N SER A 156 4.41 33.77 49.56
CA SER A 156 4.85 32.78 48.57
C SER A 156 6.25 32.22 48.88
N ARG A 157 7.09 32.92 49.66
CA ARG A 157 8.39 32.43 50.14
C ARG A 157 8.26 31.47 51.32
N SER A 158 7.15 31.55 52.06
CA SER A 158 6.92 30.80 53.31
C SER A 158 6.37 29.39 53.06
N GLU A 159 6.01 29.05 51.82
CA GLU A 159 5.61 27.71 51.42
C GLU A 159 6.85 26.81 51.27
N ASP A 160 7.14 26.04 52.32
CA ASP A 160 8.22 25.05 52.33
C ASP A 160 8.08 24.10 51.12
N ASN A 161 9.01 24.23 50.16
CA ASN A 161 9.23 23.46 48.91
C ASN A 161 9.05 24.22 47.58
N VAL A 162 8.68 25.49 47.57
CA VAL A 162 8.55 26.26 46.32
C VAL A 162 9.47 27.47 46.30
N ALA A 163 10.67 27.32 45.73
CA ALA A 163 11.51 28.45 45.29
C ALA A 163 10.78 29.21 44.15
N PRO A 164 10.13 30.36 44.43
CA PRO A 164 9.16 30.96 43.52
C PRO A 164 9.83 31.97 42.58
N VAL A 165 9.40 31.99 41.32
CA VAL A 165 9.87 32.94 40.30
C VAL A 165 8.68 33.72 39.76
N PHE A 166 8.68 35.04 39.94
CA PHE A 166 7.57 35.90 39.59
C PHE A 166 7.81 36.64 38.27
N LYS A 167 6.81 36.67 37.39
CA LYS A 167 6.84 37.47 36.16
C LYS A 167 6.37 38.89 36.44
N MET A 168 7.13 39.88 35.94
CA MET A 168 6.76 41.28 36.14
C MET A 168 5.50 41.70 35.40
N SER A 169 5.21 41.05 34.27
CA SER A 169 3.97 41.25 33.52
C SER A 169 2.74 40.89 34.35
N ASP A 170 2.80 39.79 35.10
CA ASP A 170 1.71 39.29 35.93
C ASP A 170 1.56 40.08 37.22
N LEU A 171 2.67 40.39 37.90
CA LEU A 171 2.65 41.30 39.06
C LEU A 171 2.12 42.70 38.70
N SER A 172 2.42 43.20 37.50
CA SER A 172 1.86 44.48 37.02
C SER A 172 0.35 44.41 36.79
N LYS A 173 -0.16 43.28 36.29
CA LYS A 173 -1.60 43.04 36.15
C LYS A 173 -2.27 42.92 37.51
N MET A 174 -1.70 42.15 38.43
CA MET A 174 -2.23 42.00 39.80
C MET A 174 -2.32 43.35 40.51
N TYR A 175 -1.26 44.17 40.39
CA TYR A 175 -1.24 45.53 40.91
C TYR A 175 -2.34 46.42 40.29
N GLY A 176 -2.46 46.41 38.95
CA GLY A 176 -3.49 47.17 38.23
C GLY A 176 -4.91 46.75 38.61
N ASN A 177 -5.19 45.44 38.56
CA ASN A 177 -6.50 44.88 38.95
C ASN A 177 -6.86 45.23 40.40
N ARG A 178 -5.88 45.26 41.31
CA ARG A 178 -6.15 45.62 42.71
C ARG A 178 -6.46 47.11 42.86
N LEU A 179 -5.80 47.96 42.08
CA LEU A 179 -6.09 49.40 42.02
C LEU A 179 -7.47 49.71 41.44
N GLU A 180 -7.86 49.03 40.36
CA GLU A 180 -9.20 49.13 39.77
C GLU A 180 -10.28 48.73 40.80
N LYS A 181 -10.08 47.64 41.54
CA LYS A 181 -11.00 47.20 42.60
C LYS A 181 -11.15 48.19 43.75
N MET A 182 -10.17 49.08 43.96
CA MET A 182 -10.21 50.11 45.00
C MET A 182 -10.72 51.47 44.49
N GLY A 183 -11.24 51.51 43.25
CA GLY A 183 -11.83 52.72 42.67
C GLY A 183 -10.82 53.82 42.34
N ALA A 184 -9.52 53.48 42.21
CA ALA A 184 -8.51 54.44 41.82
C ALA A 184 -8.50 54.60 40.30
N GLU A 185 -8.78 55.81 39.80
CA GLU A 185 -8.67 56.14 38.37
C GLU A 185 -7.20 56.00 37.94
N GLN A 186 -6.92 55.07 37.02
CA GLN A 186 -5.61 54.96 36.37
C GLN A 186 -5.65 55.61 34.99
N GLU A 187 -4.89 56.69 34.82
CA GLU A 187 -4.56 57.22 33.50
C GLU A 187 -3.54 56.30 32.80
N GLY A 188 -4.02 55.15 32.31
CA GLY A 188 -3.27 54.21 31.48
C GLY A 188 -2.65 53.01 32.19
N ARG A 189 -1.87 52.22 31.42
CA ARG A 189 -1.30 50.93 31.86
C ARG A 189 -0.22 51.13 32.93
N VAL A 190 -0.28 50.35 34.01
CA VAL A 190 0.75 50.30 35.07
C VAL A 190 2.16 50.25 34.47
N HIS A 191 2.99 51.23 34.85
CA HIS A 191 4.37 51.30 34.35
C HIS A 191 5.26 50.26 35.06
N SER A 192 5.42 49.08 34.44
CA SER A 192 6.10 47.91 35.02
C SER A 192 7.51 48.20 35.54
N THR A 193 8.28 49.10 34.90
CA THR A 193 9.63 49.47 35.38
C THR A 193 9.57 50.24 36.71
N ARG A 194 8.54 51.06 36.91
CA ARG A 194 8.38 51.84 38.14
C ARG A 194 7.90 50.94 39.28
N LEU A 195 6.99 50.02 38.99
CA LEU A 195 6.54 49.00 39.94
C LEU A 195 7.70 48.07 40.33
N LYS A 196 8.49 47.59 39.37
CA LYS A 196 9.72 46.81 39.60
C LYS A 196 10.64 47.47 40.62
N ASN A 197 10.99 48.74 40.40
CA ASN A 197 11.91 49.46 41.28
C ASN A 197 11.32 49.63 42.69
N ARG A 198 10.00 49.83 42.81
CA ARG A 198 9.32 49.88 44.12
C ARG A 198 9.40 48.52 44.83
N LEU A 199 9.09 47.42 44.13
CA LEU A 199 9.15 46.08 44.71
C LEU A 199 10.56 45.70 45.17
N LEU A 200 11.59 45.99 44.37
CA LEU A 200 12.99 45.80 44.76
C LEU A 200 13.42 46.65 45.96
N THR A 201 12.71 47.76 46.23
CA THR A 201 13.00 48.62 47.39
C THR A 201 12.39 48.05 48.67
N TYR A 202 11.18 47.50 48.60
CA TYR A 202 10.45 47.00 49.77
C TYR A 202 10.74 45.52 50.08
N VAL A 203 11.21 44.75 49.11
CA VAL A 203 11.65 43.35 49.29
C VAL A 203 13.13 43.26 48.89
N PRO A 204 14.08 43.47 49.82
CA PRO A 204 15.50 43.58 49.49
C PRO A 204 16.14 42.25 49.03
N ASP A 205 15.54 41.11 49.38
CA ASP A 205 16.06 39.77 49.07
C ASP A 205 15.72 39.30 47.64
N ILE A 206 14.88 40.05 46.91
CA ILE A 206 14.45 39.72 45.55
C ILE A 206 15.35 40.39 44.51
N GLU A 207 15.84 39.61 43.55
CA GLU A 207 16.67 40.10 42.45
C GLU A 207 15.91 40.00 41.13
N ALA A 208 16.22 40.90 40.19
CA ALA A 208 15.54 40.95 38.90
C ALA A 208 16.42 40.43 37.76
N TYR A 209 15.93 39.41 37.06
CA TYR A 209 16.60 38.77 35.94
C TYR A 209 15.90 39.11 34.63
N LYS A 210 16.66 39.57 33.63
CA LYS A 210 16.13 39.94 32.33
C LYS A 210 16.11 38.73 31.40
N GLN A 211 14.92 38.33 30.93
CA GLN A 211 14.75 37.29 29.91
C GLN A 211 14.04 37.89 28.69
N GLY A 212 14.82 38.28 27.68
CA GLY A 212 14.29 38.96 26.49
C GLY A 212 13.61 40.30 26.83
N ARG A 213 12.30 40.40 26.60
CA ARG A 213 11.47 41.58 26.91
C ARG A 213 10.81 41.52 28.29
N GLU A 214 10.91 40.40 29.00
CA GLU A 214 10.29 40.18 30.31
C GLU A 214 11.33 40.28 31.43
N ASN A 215 10.91 40.77 32.61
CA ASN A 215 11.71 40.75 33.83
C ASN A 215 11.11 39.70 34.77
N LEU A 216 11.93 38.75 35.20
CA LEU A 216 11.63 37.80 36.25
C LEU A 216 12.19 38.32 37.58
N LEU A 217 11.47 38.08 38.67
CA LEU A 217 11.90 38.38 40.02
C LEU A 217 11.99 37.07 40.80
N ALA A 218 13.13 36.81 41.43
CA ALA A 218 13.34 35.62 42.25
C ALA A 218 14.19 35.98 43.47
N PHE A 219 13.99 35.30 44.59
CA PHE A 219 14.84 35.49 45.76
C PHE A 219 16.22 34.93 45.51
N LYS A 220 17.25 35.59 46.04
CA LYS A 220 18.65 35.23 45.81
C LYS A 220 18.98 33.78 46.23
N ASP A 221 18.40 33.34 47.35
CA ASP A 221 18.62 32.00 47.90
C ASP A 221 17.84 30.91 47.15
N ASP A 222 16.82 31.30 46.38
CA ASP A 222 15.89 30.41 45.67
C ASP A 222 16.33 30.05 44.26
N ILE A 223 17.32 30.74 43.70
CA ILE A 223 17.84 30.50 42.34
C ILE A 223 18.54 29.14 42.26
N GLY A 224 19.31 28.76 43.28
CA GLY A 224 19.98 27.46 43.33
C GLY A 224 18.98 26.29 43.33
N PRO A 225 17.99 26.26 44.26
CA PRO A 225 16.91 25.29 44.26
C PRO A 225 16.03 25.31 43.00
N ALA A 226 15.76 26.47 42.41
CA ALA A 226 15.01 26.59 41.16
C ALA A 226 15.79 26.02 39.96
N LEU A 227 17.10 26.26 39.89
CA LEU A 227 17.98 25.66 38.89
C LEU A 227 18.12 24.16 39.10
N ARG A 228 18.26 23.69 40.34
CA ARG A 228 18.30 22.25 40.67
C ARG A 228 17.03 21.54 40.19
N ARG A 229 15.84 22.07 40.49
CA ARG A 229 14.56 21.52 40.01
C ARG A 229 14.40 21.58 38.48
N ALA A 230 14.96 22.58 37.82
CA ALA A 230 14.95 22.65 36.35
C ALA A 230 15.95 21.65 35.71
N CYS A 231 16.98 21.25 36.44
CA CYS A 231 18.00 20.29 35.99
C CYS A 231 17.73 18.83 36.41
N GLU A 232 16.92 18.61 37.46
CA GLU A 232 16.43 17.30 37.85
C GLU A 232 15.24 16.93 36.94
N GLU A 233 15.48 16.16 35.88
CA GLU A 233 14.41 15.44 35.19
C GLU A 233 13.80 14.45 36.17
N ASP A 234 12.73 14.84 36.85
CA ASP A 234 11.94 13.95 37.69
C ASP A 234 11.19 12.97 36.79
N PHE A 235 11.87 11.88 36.45
CA PHE A 235 11.32 10.79 35.66
C PHE A 235 10.05 10.24 36.31
N ASP A 236 9.99 10.14 37.64
CA ASP A 236 8.82 9.61 38.33
C ASP A 236 7.59 10.52 38.15
N SER A 237 7.77 11.84 38.24
CA SER A 237 6.70 12.80 37.92
C SER A 237 6.29 12.74 36.45
N ASN A 238 7.25 12.64 35.51
CA ASN A 238 6.97 12.51 34.09
C ASN A 238 6.19 11.22 33.76
N TYR A 239 6.60 10.08 34.31
CA TYR A 239 5.89 8.80 34.15
C TYR A 239 4.50 8.82 34.83
N MET A 240 4.36 9.51 35.97
CA MET A 240 3.06 9.70 36.61
C MET A 240 2.12 10.56 35.76
N GLN A 241 2.63 11.59 35.07
CA GLN A 241 1.86 12.38 34.12
C GLN A 241 1.43 11.55 32.90
N ILE A 242 2.34 10.74 32.33
CA ILE A 242 2.02 9.78 31.26
C ILE A 242 0.94 8.81 31.73
N TYR A 243 1.07 8.25 32.93
CA TYR A 243 0.07 7.33 33.50
C TYR A 243 -1.30 7.99 33.63
N LYS A 244 -1.38 9.23 34.12
CA LYS A 244 -2.64 9.99 34.20
C LYS A 244 -3.26 10.19 32.81
N ALA A 245 -2.47 10.58 31.80
CA ALA A 245 -2.95 10.72 30.42
C ALA A 245 -3.44 9.39 29.84
N VAL A 246 -2.68 8.31 30.02
CA VAL A 246 -3.06 6.95 29.60
C VAL A 246 -4.34 6.51 30.29
N LYS A 247 -4.51 6.79 31.60
CA LYS A 247 -5.71 6.42 32.35
C LYS A 247 -6.97 7.09 31.78
N ILE A 248 -6.88 8.38 31.43
CA ILE A 248 -7.99 9.13 30.82
C ILE A 248 -8.34 8.53 29.46
N VAL A 249 -7.37 8.46 28.55
CA VAL A 249 -7.58 7.97 27.18
C VAL A 249 -8.07 6.53 27.18
N ARG A 250 -7.50 5.67 28.04
CA ARG A 250 -7.92 4.28 28.17
C ARG A 250 -9.33 4.15 28.71
N SER A 251 -9.75 5.02 29.64
CA SER A 251 -11.14 5.03 30.12
C SER A 251 -12.11 5.31 28.98
N ASP A 252 -11.82 6.35 28.18
CA ASP A 252 -12.66 6.74 27.04
C ASP A 252 -12.69 5.66 25.97
N MET A 253 -11.52 5.12 25.61
CA MET A 253 -11.42 3.96 24.71
C MET A 253 -12.27 2.79 25.22
N MET A 254 -12.29 2.55 26.54
CA MET A 254 -13.04 1.44 27.09
C MET A 254 -14.56 1.67 27.09
N ALA A 255 -15.02 2.92 27.05
CA ALA A 255 -16.42 3.31 26.94
C ALA A 255 -16.93 3.32 25.49
N THR A 256 -16.08 3.61 24.51
CA THR A 256 -16.45 3.64 23.08
C THR A 256 -16.69 2.23 22.52
N SER A 257 -17.89 1.93 22.03
CA SER A 257 -18.17 0.66 21.33
C SER A 257 -18.67 0.92 19.92
N SER A 258 -18.17 0.16 18.96
CA SER A 258 -18.68 0.13 17.59
C SER A 258 -18.99 -1.31 17.21
N GLU A 259 -20.18 -1.54 16.69
CA GLU A 259 -20.54 -2.81 16.06
C GLU A 259 -20.83 -2.55 14.59
N PHE A 260 -20.33 -3.45 13.74
CA PHE A 260 -20.61 -3.38 12.32
C PHE A 260 -22.08 -3.77 12.07
N ASN A 261 -22.83 -2.93 11.38
CA ASN A 261 -24.24 -3.10 11.03
C ASN A 261 -24.45 -3.42 9.55
N GLY A 262 -23.42 -3.95 8.87
CA GLY A 262 -23.50 -4.28 7.44
C GLY A 262 -23.13 -3.14 6.49
N THR A 263 -23.04 -1.89 6.97
CA THR A 263 -22.73 -0.72 6.13
C THR A 263 -21.62 0.16 6.73
N PHE A 264 -21.01 0.99 5.89
CA PHE A 264 -19.99 1.97 6.31
C PHE A 264 -20.50 3.38 6.02
N ALA A 265 -21.02 4.06 7.06
CA ALA A 265 -21.37 5.47 6.95
C ALA A 265 -20.13 6.35 6.68
N ALA A 266 -20.31 7.51 6.03
CA ALA A 266 -19.20 8.39 5.67
C ALA A 266 -18.33 8.81 6.86
N ASP A 267 -18.93 8.95 8.05
CA ASP A 267 -18.26 9.37 9.29
C ASP A 267 -17.98 8.19 10.26
N CYS A 268 -18.10 6.94 9.80
CA CYS A 268 -17.96 5.76 10.66
C CYS A 268 -16.57 5.67 11.31
N GLN A 269 -15.52 6.10 10.62
CA GLN A 269 -14.16 6.09 11.13
C GLN A 269 -14.01 7.04 12.33
N GLU A 270 -14.52 8.26 12.24
CA GLU A 270 -14.46 9.25 13.32
C GLU A 270 -15.29 8.82 14.53
N LYS A 271 -16.52 8.34 14.29
CA LYS A 271 -17.43 7.89 15.36
C LYS A 271 -16.94 6.66 16.11
N SER A 272 -16.11 5.83 15.47
CA SER A 272 -15.58 4.60 16.08
C SER A 272 -14.47 4.85 17.12
N VAL A 273 -14.03 6.10 17.28
CA VAL A 273 -12.88 6.48 18.12
C VAL A 273 -13.23 7.67 19.03
N PRO A 274 -12.84 7.66 20.34
CA PRO A 274 -13.06 8.82 21.19
C PRO A 274 -12.13 9.98 20.80
N ARG A 275 -12.62 11.22 20.93
CA ARG A 275 -11.86 12.44 20.63
C ARG A 275 -10.55 12.52 21.40
N SER A 276 -10.51 12.07 22.65
CA SER A 276 -9.30 12.06 23.48
C SER A 276 -8.17 11.21 22.89
N LEU A 277 -8.50 10.06 22.31
CA LEU A 277 -7.52 9.21 21.62
C LEU A 277 -7.06 9.87 20.31
N LEU A 278 -7.99 10.42 19.52
CA LEU A 278 -7.64 11.11 18.28
C LEU A 278 -6.71 12.30 18.54
N THR A 279 -7.00 13.11 19.56
CA THR A 279 -6.15 14.21 20.00
C THR A 279 -4.77 13.72 20.41
N LEU A 280 -4.68 12.64 21.22
CA LEU A 280 -3.39 12.07 21.62
C LEU A 280 -2.58 11.58 20.41
N VAL A 281 -3.19 10.81 19.51
CA VAL A 281 -2.51 10.28 18.31
C VAL A 281 -2.08 11.42 17.39
N ASN A 282 -2.92 12.45 17.21
CA ASN A 282 -2.55 13.63 16.43
C ASN A 282 -1.36 14.37 17.05
N MET A 283 -1.35 14.54 18.37
CA MET A 283 -0.22 15.11 19.11
C MET A 283 1.05 14.27 18.97
N LEU A 284 0.94 12.95 18.93
CA LEU A 284 2.08 12.05 18.72
C LEU A 284 2.64 12.14 17.28
N LEU A 285 1.79 12.31 16.28
CA LEU A 285 2.18 12.36 14.87
C LEU A 285 2.70 13.74 14.44
N TYR A 286 2.08 14.82 14.92
CA TYR A 286 2.31 16.18 14.42
C TYR A 286 2.68 17.19 15.52
N GLY A 287 2.64 16.80 16.80
CA GLY A 287 2.79 17.71 17.93
C GLY A 287 1.48 18.37 18.37
N PRO A 288 1.45 19.05 19.53
CA PRO A 288 0.30 19.80 19.99
C PRO A 288 0.04 21.00 19.08
N ASP A 289 -1.18 21.07 18.55
CA ASP A 289 -1.63 22.13 17.67
C ASP A 289 -3.00 22.62 18.15
N ILE A 290 -3.18 23.95 18.12
CA ILE A 290 -4.40 24.65 18.52
C ILE A 290 -5.26 25.03 17.31
N THR A 291 -4.79 24.77 16.09
CA THR A 291 -5.40 25.24 14.84
C THR A 291 -6.08 24.13 14.03
N THR A 292 -5.93 22.87 14.41
CA THR A 292 -6.48 21.73 13.66
C THR A 292 -7.93 21.45 14.05
N ASP A 293 -8.86 21.73 13.13
CA ASP A 293 -10.29 21.40 13.30
C ASP A 293 -10.59 19.93 12.94
N SER A 294 -9.89 19.38 11.95
CA SER A 294 -10.06 18.00 11.45
C SER A 294 -8.81 17.14 11.68
N PHE A 295 -8.99 15.82 11.79
CA PHE A 295 -7.90 14.86 11.94
C PHE A 295 -7.51 14.23 10.59
N SER A 296 -6.22 13.92 10.43
CA SER A 296 -5.74 13.24 9.23
C SER A 296 -6.15 11.76 9.19
N GLN A 297 -6.10 11.17 8.00
CA GLN A 297 -6.44 9.75 7.80
C GLN A 297 -5.50 8.82 8.57
N GLU A 298 -4.22 9.19 8.73
CA GLU A 298 -3.23 8.46 9.52
C GLU A 298 -3.62 8.42 11.00
N THR A 299 -4.05 9.56 11.56
CA THR A 299 -4.56 9.66 12.93
C THR A 299 -5.76 8.75 13.14
N LEU A 300 -6.74 8.80 12.24
CA LEU A 300 -7.94 7.96 12.30
C LEU A 300 -7.59 6.46 12.22
N SER A 301 -6.68 6.09 11.32
CA SER A 301 -6.30 4.69 11.09
C SER A 301 -5.56 4.10 12.29
N ILE A 302 -4.60 4.84 12.85
CA ILE A 302 -3.83 4.41 14.02
C ILE A 302 -4.73 4.35 15.26
N ALA A 303 -5.60 5.33 15.46
CA ALA A 303 -6.49 5.35 16.62
C ALA A 303 -7.51 4.19 16.59
N GLN A 304 -8.08 3.87 15.42
CA GLN A 304 -8.91 2.67 15.25
C GLN A 304 -8.12 1.39 15.55
N MET A 305 -6.87 1.31 15.08
CA MET A 305 -5.99 0.15 15.36
C MET A 305 -5.72 -0.04 16.86
N LEU A 306 -5.56 1.06 17.60
CA LEU A 306 -5.38 1.04 19.05
C LEU A 306 -6.62 0.53 19.78
N ILE A 307 -7.82 0.94 19.35
CA ILE A 307 -9.09 0.41 19.90
C ILE A 307 -9.24 -1.07 19.58
N PHE A 308 -9.01 -1.45 18.33
CA PHE A 308 -9.13 -2.82 17.85
C PHE A 308 -8.27 -3.80 18.64
N ASN A 309 -7.03 -3.42 18.95
CA ASN A 309 -6.09 -4.25 19.70
C ASN A 309 -6.18 -4.06 21.23
N SER A 310 -7.16 -3.31 21.73
CA SER A 310 -7.30 -3.04 23.16
C SER A 310 -8.06 -4.15 23.90
N HIS A 311 -7.56 -4.53 25.08
CA HIS A 311 -8.15 -5.58 25.92
C HIS A 311 -8.65 -5.01 27.26
N LYS A 312 -9.86 -5.40 27.69
CA LYS A 312 -10.38 -5.14 29.06
C LYS A 312 -9.67 -6.01 30.12
N ARG A 313 -9.39 -7.28 29.79
CA ARG A 313 -8.59 -8.25 30.56
C ARG A 313 -7.85 -9.15 29.56
N ILE A 314 -6.64 -9.62 29.90
CA ILE A 314 -5.88 -10.56 29.06
C ILE A 314 -6.69 -11.87 29.00
N GLN A 315 -7.34 -12.16 27.88
CA GLN A 315 -8.02 -13.42 27.63
C GLN A 315 -7.13 -14.33 26.77
N LYS A 316 -7.10 -15.63 27.10
CA LYS A 316 -6.25 -16.62 26.43
C LYS A 316 -6.71 -17.00 25.00
N SER A 317 -7.96 -16.73 24.61
CA SER A 317 -8.55 -17.26 23.37
C SER A 317 -8.93 -16.23 22.30
N ASN A 318 -9.41 -15.03 22.68
CA ASN A 318 -9.87 -14.02 21.72
C ASN A 318 -9.03 -12.74 21.80
N ARG A 319 -8.54 -12.28 20.64
CA ARG A 319 -7.65 -11.11 20.55
C ARG A 319 -8.36 -9.78 20.81
N HIS A 320 -9.67 -9.70 20.66
CA HIS A 320 -10.48 -8.54 21.02
C HIS A 320 -11.94 -8.95 21.17
N ALA A 321 -12.73 -8.11 21.83
CA ALA A 321 -14.18 -8.26 21.86
C ALA A 321 -14.79 -7.74 20.56
N LYS A 322 -15.91 -8.31 20.11
CA LYS A 322 -16.61 -7.87 18.88
C LYS A 322 -16.97 -6.37 18.88
N SER A 323 -17.30 -5.82 20.05
CA SER A 323 -17.59 -4.39 20.23
C SER A 323 -16.38 -3.45 20.05
N ARG A 324 -15.19 -4.02 19.78
CA ARG A 324 -13.95 -3.30 19.43
C ARG A 324 -13.59 -3.45 17.95
N GLU A 325 -14.37 -4.18 17.18
CA GLU A 325 -14.18 -4.26 15.73
C GLU A 325 -14.44 -2.89 15.13
N THR A 326 -13.37 -2.21 14.75
CA THR A 326 -13.42 -0.88 14.14
C THR A 326 -13.67 -0.98 12.64
N PRO A 327 -14.31 0.04 12.02
CA PRO A 327 -14.64 0.05 10.60
C PRO A 327 -13.46 -0.28 9.69
N SER A 328 -12.29 0.33 9.92
CA SER A 328 -11.11 0.12 9.06
C SER A 328 -10.63 -1.34 9.05
N GLN A 329 -10.63 -2.02 10.19
CA GLN A 329 -10.14 -3.40 10.34
C GLN A 329 -11.15 -4.42 9.81
N MET A 330 -12.45 -4.11 9.92
CA MET A 330 -13.51 -4.87 9.27
C MET A 330 -13.43 -4.72 7.75
N TYR A 331 -13.37 -3.48 7.25
CA TYR A 331 -13.24 -3.16 5.83
C TYR A 331 -12.02 -3.84 5.20
N LEU A 332 -10.85 -3.74 5.84
CA LEU A 332 -9.63 -4.37 5.33
C LEU A 332 -9.78 -5.89 5.19
N GLY A 333 -10.39 -6.55 6.19
CA GLY A 333 -10.70 -7.97 6.12
C GLY A 333 -11.60 -8.32 4.93
N ILE A 334 -12.70 -7.60 4.78
CA ILE A 334 -13.69 -7.80 3.70
C ILE A 334 -13.04 -7.57 2.33
N VAL A 335 -12.31 -6.48 2.12
CA VAL A 335 -11.67 -6.15 0.83
C VAL A 335 -10.66 -7.22 0.43
N ILE A 336 -9.80 -7.64 1.36
CA ILE A 336 -8.80 -8.67 1.07
C ILE A 336 -9.46 -10.01 0.78
N HIS A 337 -10.55 -10.34 1.48
CA HIS A 337 -11.36 -11.51 1.16
C HIS A 337 -11.96 -11.43 -0.24
N CYS A 338 -12.51 -10.27 -0.61
CA CYS A 338 -13.08 -10.01 -1.94
C CYS A 338 -12.06 -10.17 -3.06
N GLN A 339 -10.86 -9.64 -2.87
CA GLN A 339 -9.82 -9.64 -3.91
C GLN A 339 -9.06 -10.96 -4.01
N THR A 340 -8.86 -11.67 -2.89
CA THR A 340 -7.92 -12.80 -2.87
C THR A 340 -8.57 -14.16 -2.63
N ARG A 341 -9.71 -14.22 -1.94
CA ARG A 341 -10.32 -15.46 -1.41
C ARG A 341 -9.37 -16.34 -0.59
N LYS A 342 -8.18 -15.85 -0.20
CA LYS A 342 -7.12 -16.62 0.47
C LYS A 342 -7.26 -16.53 2.00
N ARG A 343 -7.85 -17.56 2.61
CA ARG A 343 -7.94 -17.70 4.08
C ARG A 343 -6.60 -17.47 4.79
N GLY A 344 -5.53 -18.10 4.31
CA GLY A 344 -4.21 -18.01 4.95
C GLY A 344 -3.62 -16.58 5.00
N LEU A 345 -3.98 -15.71 4.06
CA LEU A 345 -3.57 -14.30 4.08
C LEU A 345 -4.32 -13.52 5.17
N ILE A 346 -5.64 -13.69 5.22
CA ILE A 346 -6.49 -13.05 6.22
C ILE A 346 -6.12 -13.51 7.63
N ASP A 347 -5.88 -14.80 7.83
CA ASP A 347 -5.47 -15.33 9.13
C ASP A 347 -4.10 -14.77 9.57
N LYS A 348 -3.17 -14.51 8.63
CA LYS A 348 -1.90 -13.82 8.94
C LYS A 348 -2.13 -12.37 9.37
N LEU A 349 -2.98 -11.63 8.67
CA LEU A 349 -3.30 -10.24 9.03
C LEU A 349 -4.05 -10.14 10.36
N TYR A 350 -4.98 -11.07 10.62
CA TYR A 350 -5.62 -11.23 11.91
C TYR A 350 -4.58 -11.52 13.01
N LYS A 351 -3.59 -12.40 12.74
CA LYS A 351 -2.44 -12.67 13.63
C LYS A 351 -1.45 -11.51 13.78
N LEU A 352 -1.52 -10.49 12.94
CA LEU A 352 -0.80 -9.22 13.16
C LEU A 352 -1.65 -8.14 13.83
N GLY A 353 -2.95 -8.39 14.05
CA GLY A 353 -3.85 -7.41 14.66
C GLY A 353 -4.30 -6.32 13.68
N LEU A 354 -4.20 -6.58 12.37
CA LEU A 354 -4.48 -5.62 11.31
C LEU A 354 -5.89 -5.78 10.70
N SER A 355 -6.48 -6.97 10.80
CA SER A 355 -7.82 -7.27 10.27
C SER A 355 -8.60 -8.15 11.23
N VAL A 356 -9.91 -8.28 11.01
CA VAL A 356 -10.74 -9.34 11.61
C VAL A 356 -10.36 -10.75 11.09
N SER A 357 -10.82 -11.80 11.77
CA SER A 357 -10.54 -13.18 11.38
C SER A 357 -11.32 -13.60 10.13
N TYR A 358 -10.83 -14.61 9.41
CA TYR A 358 -11.53 -15.17 8.25
C TYR A 358 -12.94 -15.66 8.62
N ASP A 359 -13.05 -16.36 9.74
CA ASP A 359 -14.34 -16.86 10.26
C ASP A 359 -15.31 -15.72 10.57
N ARG A 360 -14.80 -14.57 11.04
CA ARG A 360 -15.63 -13.39 11.29
C ARG A 360 -16.18 -12.81 9.98
N ILE A 361 -15.37 -12.76 8.93
CA ILE A 361 -15.81 -12.29 7.59
C ILE A 361 -16.91 -13.21 7.04
N LEU A 362 -16.75 -14.53 7.16
CA LEU A 362 -17.80 -15.47 6.76
C LEU A 362 -19.09 -15.31 7.58
N SER A 363 -18.99 -15.04 8.88
CA SER A 363 -20.14 -14.73 9.74
C SER A 363 -20.89 -13.47 9.27
N VAL A 364 -20.15 -12.42 8.89
CA VAL A 364 -20.71 -11.18 8.35
C VAL A 364 -21.39 -11.46 7.01
N SER A 365 -20.71 -12.18 6.11
CA SER A 365 -21.25 -12.56 4.80
C SER A 365 -22.54 -13.39 4.93
N ALA A 366 -22.55 -14.41 5.79
CA ALA A 366 -23.72 -15.26 6.01
C ALA A 366 -24.90 -14.46 6.58
N SER A 367 -24.64 -13.54 7.53
CA SER A 367 -25.70 -12.69 8.07
C SER A 367 -26.28 -11.77 7.01
N LEU A 368 -25.44 -11.18 6.15
CA LEU A 368 -25.88 -10.37 5.03
C LEU A 368 -26.75 -11.17 4.06
N THR A 369 -26.29 -12.37 3.68
CA THR A 369 -27.04 -13.28 2.82
C THR A 369 -28.39 -13.68 3.43
N ASN A 370 -28.44 -13.97 4.73
CA ASN A 370 -29.69 -14.38 5.39
C ASN A 370 -30.72 -13.27 5.41
N THR A 371 -30.30 -12.04 5.73
CA THR A 371 -31.22 -10.90 5.69
C THR A 371 -31.71 -10.64 4.26
N LEU A 372 -30.87 -10.79 3.23
CA LEU A 372 -31.31 -10.73 1.83
C LEU A 372 -32.29 -11.85 1.47
N CYS A 373 -32.04 -13.09 1.89
CA CYS A 373 -32.93 -14.21 1.61
C CYS A 373 -34.30 -14.02 2.27
N LYS A 374 -34.35 -13.50 3.50
CA LYS A 374 -35.61 -13.13 4.16
C LYS A 374 -36.37 -12.08 3.37
N GLN A 375 -35.68 -11.04 2.93
CA GLN A 375 -36.28 -10.00 2.11
C GLN A 375 -36.83 -10.60 0.81
N TYR A 376 -36.11 -11.49 0.13
CA TYR A 376 -36.62 -12.16 -1.08
C TYR A 376 -37.83 -13.06 -0.81
N GLN A 377 -37.90 -13.69 0.37
CA GLN A 377 -39.08 -14.46 0.77
C GLN A 377 -40.29 -13.56 1.04
N GLU A 378 -40.08 -12.39 1.66
CA GLU A 378 -41.12 -11.39 1.91
C GLU A 378 -41.60 -10.71 0.62
N ASP A 379 -40.67 -10.35 -0.26
CA ASP A 379 -40.93 -9.72 -1.55
C ASP A 379 -41.56 -10.70 -2.56
N GLY A 380 -41.29 -12.00 -2.43
CA GLY A 380 -41.77 -13.05 -3.33
C GLY A 380 -40.99 -13.18 -4.64
N TYR A 381 -39.95 -12.36 -4.83
CA TYR A 381 -39.06 -12.37 -5.99
C TYR A 381 -37.61 -12.14 -5.58
N VAL A 382 -36.68 -12.58 -6.43
CA VAL A 382 -35.24 -12.38 -6.23
C VAL A 382 -34.78 -11.25 -7.14
N CYS A 383 -34.48 -10.10 -6.55
CA CYS A 383 -33.95 -8.95 -7.28
C CYS A 383 -32.93 -8.19 -6.41
N PRO A 384 -31.66 -8.09 -6.82
CA PRO A 384 -30.61 -7.41 -6.06
C PRO A 384 -30.97 -5.95 -5.73
N PRO A 385 -30.68 -5.48 -4.49
CA PRO A 385 -30.96 -4.10 -4.08
C PRO A 385 -30.10 -3.06 -4.81
N SER A 386 -29.03 -3.48 -5.50
CA SER A 386 -28.19 -2.61 -6.33
C SER A 386 -28.90 -2.09 -7.59
N LEU A 387 -30.00 -2.75 -8.01
CA LEU A 387 -30.81 -2.34 -9.15
C LEU A 387 -31.78 -1.22 -8.74
N ARG A 388 -32.06 -0.30 -9.66
CA ARG A 388 -32.89 0.90 -9.47
C ARG A 388 -34.26 0.74 -10.13
N LEU A 389 -35.26 1.44 -9.61
CA LEU A 389 -36.61 1.49 -10.18
C LEU A 389 -36.66 2.43 -11.39
N GLY A 390 -37.53 2.12 -12.35
CA GLY A 390 -37.81 2.98 -13.49
C GLY A 390 -36.69 3.05 -14.53
N LEU A 391 -35.95 1.95 -14.72
CA LEU A 391 -34.88 1.85 -15.70
C LEU A 391 -35.13 0.70 -16.68
N PHE A 392 -34.86 0.97 -17.96
CA PHE A 392 -34.83 -0.06 -18.97
C PHE A 392 -33.79 -1.12 -18.62
N THR A 393 -34.25 -2.38 -18.54
CA THR A 393 -33.47 -3.50 -18.04
C THR A 393 -33.39 -4.58 -19.11
N THR A 394 -32.16 -4.95 -19.49
CA THR A 394 -31.87 -6.11 -20.35
C THR A 394 -31.29 -7.24 -19.52
N ALA A 395 -31.45 -8.48 -19.96
CA ALA A 395 -30.92 -9.64 -19.26
C ALA A 395 -30.10 -10.54 -20.18
N ALA A 396 -29.07 -11.19 -19.64
CA ALA A 396 -28.33 -12.25 -20.30
C ALA A 396 -28.42 -13.53 -19.45
N VAL A 397 -28.65 -14.66 -20.13
CA VAL A 397 -28.65 -15.99 -19.54
C VAL A 397 -27.51 -16.74 -20.21
N ASP A 398 -26.53 -17.16 -19.43
CA ASP A 398 -25.33 -17.80 -19.97
C ASP A 398 -24.84 -18.93 -19.06
N ASN A 399 -24.10 -19.88 -19.64
CA ASN A 399 -23.41 -20.90 -18.89
C ASN A 399 -22.16 -20.29 -18.22
N ILE A 400 -21.98 -20.58 -16.94
CA ILE A 400 -20.76 -20.29 -16.21
C ILE A 400 -19.94 -21.57 -16.15
N ASP A 401 -19.01 -21.69 -17.10
CA ASP A 401 -18.04 -22.78 -17.14
C ASP A 401 -16.73 -22.34 -16.48
N HIS A 402 -16.57 -22.65 -15.19
CA HIS A 402 -15.29 -22.45 -14.53
C HIS A 402 -14.38 -23.67 -14.83
N ASN A 403 -13.55 -23.58 -15.87
CA ASN A 403 -12.55 -24.60 -16.20
C ASN A 403 -11.14 -24.18 -15.73
N PRO A 404 -10.67 -24.59 -14.54
CA PRO A 404 -9.31 -24.34 -14.09
C PRO A 404 -8.36 -25.40 -14.69
N SER A 405 -8.23 -25.50 -16.01
CA SER A 405 -7.14 -26.18 -16.71
C SER A 405 -6.62 -27.49 -16.06
N SER A 406 -7.48 -28.47 -15.77
CA SER A 406 -7.05 -29.74 -15.16
C SER A 406 -7.77 -30.94 -15.76
N THR A 407 -6.99 -31.91 -16.24
CA THR A 407 -7.43 -33.22 -16.75
C THR A 407 -8.02 -34.15 -15.66
N THR A 408 -8.24 -33.65 -14.45
CA THR A 408 -8.88 -34.37 -13.35
C THR A 408 -9.98 -33.53 -12.69
N ALA A 409 -10.73 -32.74 -13.47
CA ALA A 409 -11.82 -31.91 -12.98
C ALA A 409 -12.88 -32.72 -12.21
N LYS A 410 -12.72 -32.79 -10.88
CA LYS A 410 -13.76 -33.19 -9.93
C LYS A 410 -14.44 -31.97 -9.27
N ASP A 411 -13.92 -30.77 -9.51
CA ASP A 411 -14.34 -29.52 -8.85
C ASP A 411 -14.68 -28.37 -9.83
N SER A 412 -15.00 -28.65 -11.11
CA SER A 412 -15.51 -27.60 -12.02
C SER A 412 -16.98 -27.35 -11.73
N PHE A 413 -17.32 -26.11 -11.37
CA PHE A 413 -18.71 -25.67 -11.31
C PHE A 413 -19.19 -25.43 -12.75
N HIS A 414 -20.22 -26.17 -13.14
CA HIS A 414 -21.01 -25.93 -14.35
C HIS A 414 -22.39 -25.49 -13.88
N GLY A 415 -22.82 -24.29 -14.26
CA GLY A 415 -24.11 -23.77 -13.87
C GLY A 415 -24.57 -22.63 -14.77
N THR A 416 -25.79 -22.14 -14.56
CA THR A 416 -26.36 -21.03 -15.32
C THR A 416 -26.38 -19.75 -14.49
N GLY A 417 -25.89 -18.66 -15.09
CA GLY A 417 -25.98 -17.31 -14.54
C GLY A 417 -27.04 -16.48 -15.28
N ILE A 418 -27.82 -15.70 -14.53
CA ILE A 418 -28.72 -14.68 -15.08
C ILE A 418 -28.17 -13.31 -14.67
N SER A 419 -27.74 -12.52 -15.65
CA SER A 419 -27.24 -11.15 -15.43
C SER A 419 -28.27 -10.13 -15.87
N LEU A 420 -28.59 -9.17 -15.02
CA LEU A 420 -29.45 -8.03 -15.32
C LEU A 420 -28.60 -6.78 -15.54
N PHE A 421 -28.94 -5.99 -16.57
CA PHE A 421 -28.22 -4.79 -17.00
C PHE A 421 -29.21 -3.65 -17.13
N GLN A 422 -29.01 -2.57 -16.37
CA GLN A 422 -29.84 -1.37 -16.43
C GLN A 422 -29.09 -0.25 -17.13
N HIS A 423 -29.76 0.34 -18.11
CA HIS A 423 -29.19 1.36 -18.97
C HIS A 423 -29.50 2.74 -18.38
N VAL A 424 -28.46 3.39 -17.86
CA VAL A 424 -28.55 4.68 -17.19
C VAL A 424 -28.24 5.80 -18.18
N THR A 425 -28.97 6.91 -18.09
CA THR A 425 -28.64 8.14 -18.84
C THR A 425 -28.61 9.34 -17.91
N THR A 426 -27.95 10.43 -18.32
CA THR A 426 -27.91 11.68 -17.55
C THR A 426 -29.30 12.25 -17.24
N GLN A 427 -30.30 11.92 -18.07
CA GLN A 427 -31.71 12.34 -17.90
C GLN A 427 -32.53 11.32 -17.09
N MET A 428 -32.16 10.04 -17.11
CA MET A 428 -32.85 8.95 -16.40
C MET A 428 -31.86 8.13 -15.57
N ASN A 429 -31.71 8.51 -14.31
CA ASN A 429 -30.84 7.83 -13.35
C ASN A 429 -31.55 6.73 -12.54
N GLY A 430 -32.86 6.57 -12.72
CA GLY A 430 -33.69 5.68 -11.91
C GLY A 430 -33.80 6.11 -10.45
N GLN A 431 -34.66 5.44 -9.69
CA GLN A 431 -34.80 5.66 -8.25
C GLN A 431 -34.11 4.53 -7.48
N GLN A 432 -33.32 4.88 -6.45
CA GLN A 432 -32.75 3.88 -5.56
C GLN A 432 -33.86 3.17 -4.79
N ARG A 433 -33.74 1.84 -4.68
CA ARG A 433 -34.59 1.04 -3.79
C ARG A 433 -34.24 1.37 -2.34
N LEU A 434 -35.20 1.18 -1.43
CA LEU A 434 -35.00 1.39 0.01
C LEU A 434 -33.73 0.66 0.50
N ASP A 435 -32.92 1.38 1.28
CA ASP A 435 -31.64 0.87 1.78
C ASP A 435 -31.83 -0.41 2.59
N PHE A 436 -31.07 -1.42 2.20
CA PHE A 436 -30.97 -2.67 2.92
C PHE A 436 -30.36 -2.41 4.32
N GLN A 437 -31.12 -2.68 5.39
CA GLN A 437 -30.63 -2.53 6.77
C GLN A 437 -30.46 -3.87 7.46
N LEU A 438 -29.21 -4.19 7.81
CA LEU A 438 -28.91 -5.34 8.64
C LEU A 438 -29.27 -5.01 10.11
N THR A 439 -30.33 -5.62 10.64
CA THR A 439 -30.78 -5.36 12.02
C THR A 439 -29.90 -6.04 13.08
N SER A 440 -29.27 -7.19 12.78
CA SER A 440 -28.26 -7.81 13.66
C SER A 440 -27.42 -8.87 12.93
N ILE A 441 -26.13 -8.99 13.31
CA ILE A 441 -25.24 -10.07 12.82
C ILE A 441 -25.38 -11.28 13.75
N GLN A 442 -26.08 -12.31 13.31
CA GLN A 442 -26.17 -13.57 14.04
C GLN A 442 -24.86 -14.37 13.90
N GLY A 443 -24.48 -15.12 14.94
CA GLY A 443 -23.19 -15.84 15.01
C GLY A 443 -23.07 -17.08 14.11
N GLY A 444 -24.07 -17.36 13.27
CA GLY A 444 -24.13 -18.54 12.41
C GLY A 444 -23.39 -18.37 11.09
N ARG A 445 -22.92 -19.50 10.54
CA ARG A 445 -22.41 -19.60 9.16
C ARG A 445 -23.44 -20.18 8.19
N VAL A 446 -24.63 -20.51 8.69
CA VAL A 446 -25.68 -21.18 7.92
C VAL A 446 -26.43 -20.13 7.13
N THR A 447 -26.50 -20.33 5.82
CA THR A 447 -27.30 -19.49 4.92
C THR A 447 -28.73 -20.02 4.83
N GLU A 448 -29.72 -19.14 4.91
CA GLU A 448 -31.11 -19.46 4.61
C GLU A 448 -31.30 -19.75 3.12
N SER A 449 -32.32 -20.52 2.77
CA SER A 449 -32.61 -20.87 1.38
C SER A 449 -33.29 -19.72 0.64
N LEU A 450 -33.01 -19.61 -0.66
CA LEU A 450 -33.76 -18.74 -1.56
C LEU A 450 -35.22 -19.20 -1.64
N PRO A 451 -36.15 -18.32 -2.04
CA PRO A 451 -37.55 -18.69 -2.27
C PRO A 451 -37.66 -19.85 -3.28
N ASP A 452 -38.53 -20.82 -3.00
CA ASP A 452 -38.75 -21.98 -3.88
C ASP A 452 -39.19 -21.55 -5.29
N SER A 453 -39.90 -20.42 -5.41
CA SER A 453 -40.29 -19.82 -6.69
C SER A 453 -39.09 -19.47 -7.59
N TYR A 454 -37.94 -19.17 -6.98
CA TYR A 454 -36.69 -18.91 -7.68
C TYR A 454 -35.80 -20.15 -7.74
N ALA A 455 -35.59 -20.84 -6.63
CA ALA A 455 -34.58 -21.90 -6.53
C ALA A 455 -34.97 -23.20 -7.25
N VAL A 456 -36.26 -23.48 -7.41
CA VAL A 456 -36.74 -24.74 -7.98
C VAL A 456 -37.09 -24.58 -9.45
N VAL A 457 -36.22 -25.09 -10.33
CA VAL A 457 -36.47 -25.15 -11.77
C VAL A 457 -37.48 -26.26 -12.07
N LYS A 458 -38.70 -25.88 -12.46
CA LYS A 458 -39.75 -26.85 -12.77
C LYS A 458 -39.49 -27.53 -14.12
N PRO A 459 -39.66 -28.86 -14.25
CA PRO A 459 -39.54 -29.55 -15.53
C PRO A 459 -40.44 -28.92 -16.59
N ALA A 460 -39.88 -28.65 -17.76
CA ALA A 460 -40.61 -28.14 -18.91
C ALA A 460 -40.26 -28.96 -20.15
N VAL A 461 -41.27 -29.18 -21.00
CA VAL A 461 -41.14 -29.88 -22.27
C VAL A 461 -41.72 -28.99 -23.35
N LEU A 462 -41.02 -28.87 -24.47
CA LEU A 462 -41.55 -28.17 -25.64
C LEU A 462 -42.73 -28.98 -26.20
N LYS A 463 -43.91 -28.34 -26.31
CA LYS A 463 -45.09 -28.98 -26.91
C LYS A 463 -44.92 -29.20 -28.41
N THR A 464 -44.11 -28.37 -29.06
CA THR A 464 -43.79 -28.42 -30.48
C THR A 464 -42.34 -27.98 -30.70
N ASN A 465 -41.64 -28.61 -31.67
CA ASN A 465 -40.31 -28.16 -32.10
C ASN A 465 -40.36 -26.94 -33.03
N VAL A 466 -41.56 -26.57 -33.49
CA VAL A 466 -41.80 -25.37 -34.28
C VAL A 466 -42.27 -24.27 -33.34
N PRO A 467 -41.55 -23.14 -33.22
CA PRO A 467 -42.01 -22.01 -32.44
C PRO A 467 -43.27 -21.43 -33.09
N VAL A 468 -44.37 -21.39 -32.34
CA VAL A 468 -45.55 -20.63 -32.74
C VAL A 468 -45.24 -19.18 -32.39
N ILE A 469 -44.76 -18.42 -33.37
CA ILE A 469 -44.56 -16.98 -33.24
C ILE A 469 -45.96 -16.37 -33.04
N PRO A 470 -46.27 -15.75 -31.89
CA PRO A 470 -47.50 -15.00 -31.74
C PRO A 470 -47.53 -13.93 -32.82
N VAL A 471 -48.64 -13.81 -33.54
CA VAL A 471 -48.83 -12.69 -34.47
C VAL A 471 -48.86 -11.43 -33.61
N THR A 472 -47.72 -10.75 -33.50
CA THR A 472 -47.65 -9.44 -32.88
C THR A 472 -48.24 -8.44 -33.87
N ASP A 473 -49.33 -7.78 -33.47
CA ASP A 473 -49.94 -6.67 -34.24
C ASP A 473 -49.03 -5.43 -34.34
N SER A 474 -47.82 -5.52 -33.79
CA SER A 474 -46.78 -4.51 -33.88
C SER A 474 -45.65 -4.90 -34.85
N THR A 475 -45.68 -4.31 -36.06
CA THR A 475 -44.50 -4.12 -36.91
C THR A 475 -43.52 -3.12 -36.30
N CYS A 476 -42.49 -3.61 -35.58
CA CYS A 476 -41.30 -2.83 -35.15
C CYS A 476 -41.12 -1.61 -36.05
N LYS A 477 -41.49 -0.40 -35.57
CA LYS A 477 -41.24 0.84 -36.28
C LYS A 477 -39.82 0.80 -36.82
N GLY A 478 -39.67 0.61 -38.13
CA GLY A 478 -38.40 0.84 -38.78
C GLY A 478 -37.98 2.25 -38.40
N CYS A 479 -36.77 2.41 -37.86
CA CYS A 479 -36.11 3.70 -37.79
C CYS A 479 -35.87 4.15 -39.24
N THR A 480 -36.93 4.60 -39.92
CA THR A 480 -36.88 5.03 -41.33
C THR A 480 -36.05 6.29 -41.52
N GLY A 481 -35.67 6.96 -40.42
CA GLY A 481 -34.78 8.11 -40.45
C GLY A 481 -33.30 7.76 -40.55
N ASP A 482 -32.87 6.57 -40.12
CA ASP A 482 -31.44 6.29 -39.87
C ASP A 482 -30.91 5.08 -40.65
N LEU A 483 -31.78 4.23 -41.20
CA LEU A 483 -31.33 3.02 -41.89
C LEU A 483 -30.50 3.33 -43.14
N HIS A 484 -30.87 4.39 -43.88
CA HIS A 484 -30.11 4.80 -45.06
C HIS A 484 -28.73 5.36 -44.69
N GLU A 485 -28.64 6.12 -43.60
CA GLU A 485 -27.38 6.67 -43.10
C GLU A 485 -26.50 5.57 -42.50
N ALA A 486 -27.07 4.65 -41.73
CA ALA A 486 -26.40 3.47 -41.22
C ALA A 486 -25.86 2.60 -42.37
N VAL A 487 -26.68 2.28 -43.36
CA VAL A 487 -26.28 1.52 -44.55
C VAL A 487 -25.21 2.28 -45.35
N GLN A 488 -25.31 3.60 -45.49
CA GLN A 488 -24.26 4.41 -46.12
C GLN A 488 -22.96 4.39 -45.32
N ASN A 489 -23.02 4.42 -43.98
CA ASN A 489 -21.85 4.28 -43.12
C ASN A 489 -21.23 2.89 -43.26
N GLU A 490 -22.03 1.84 -43.45
CA GLU A 490 -21.53 0.50 -43.78
C GLU A 490 -20.82 0.47 -45.14
N TYR A 491 -21.39 1.11 -46.15
CA TYR A 491 -20.74 1.21 -47.46
C TYR A 491 -19.47 2.07 -47.42
N ARG A 492 -19.41 3.12 -46.59
CA ARG A 492 -18.19 3.91 -46.37
C ARG A 492 -17.11 3.10 -45.65
N TRP A 493 -17.49 2.29 -44.67
CA TRP A 493 -16.57 1.33 -44.06
C TRP A 493 -16.03 0.37 -45.12
N LEU A 494 -16.92 -0.26 -45.91
CA LEU A 494 -16.55 -1.16 -47.00
C LEU A 494 -15.63 -0.51 -48.04
N GLU A 495 -15.90 0.73 -48.44
CA GLU A 495 -15.01 1.50 -49.33
C GLU A 495 -13.65 1.79 -48.68
N THR A 496 -13.63 2.14 -47.39
CA THR A 496 -12.38 2.36 -46.63
C THR A 496 -11.55 1.09 -46.59
N VAL A 497 -12.17 -0.06 -46.32
CA VAL A 497 -11.52 -1.38 -46.35
C VAL A 497 -11.07 -1.74 -47.76
N SER A 498 -11.93 -1.55 -48.77
CA SER A 498 -11.65 -1.91 -50.16
C SER A 498 -10.56 -1.05 -50.81
N ASN A 499 -10.40 0.20 -50.37
CA ASN A 499 -9.36 1.11 -50.87
C ASN A 499 -8.02 0.95 -50.12
N SER A 500 -8.01 0.22 -49.00
CA SER A 500 -6.80 -0.07 -48.22
C SER A 500 -6.03 -1.21 -48.90
N LYS A 501 -4.94 -0.88 -49.60
CA LYS A 501 -4.07 -1.90 -50.21
C LYS A 501 -3.34 -2.68 -49.12
N GLU A 502 -3.23 -3.99 -49.33
CA GLU A 502 -2.71 -5.03 -48.41
C GLU A 502 -1.31 -4.75 -47.80
N TYR A 503 -0.55 -3.78 -48.34
CA TYR A 503 0.83 -3.44 -47.93
C TYR A 503 1.05 -1.97 -47.56
N ASP A 504 0.02 -1.11 -47.60
CA ASP A 504 0.15 0.35 -47.42
C ASP A 504 -0.92 0.92 -46.48
N ILE A 505 -1.28 0.15 -45.45
CA ILE A 505 -2.20 0.60 -44.40
C ILE A 505 -1.40 1.47 -43.43
N GLU A 506 -1.57 2.79 -43.49
CA GLU A 506 -0.98 3.73 -42.53
C GLU A 506 -1.42 3.37 -41.08
N GLU A 507 -0.59 3.72 -40.08
CA GLU A 507 -0.73 3.32 -38.65
C GLU A 507 -2.07 3.69 -37.98
N ARG A 508 -2.97 4.39 -38.69
CA ARG A 508 -4.28 4.88 -38.21
C ARG A 508 -5.50 4.39 -38.99
N THR A 509 -5.37 3.57 -40.02
CA THR A 509 -6.56 3.15 -40.79
C THR A 509 -7.34 2.07 -40.03
N LEU A 510 -8.57 2.38 -39.60
CA LEU A 510 -9.44 1.47 -38.85
C LEU A 510 -10.23 0.56 -39.79
N VAL A 511 -9.76 -0.68 -39.93
CA VAL A 511 -10.34 -1.66 -40.87
C VAL A 511 -11.45 -2.50 -40.21
N SER A 512 -11.41 -2.73 -38.89
CA SER A 512 -12.46 -3.53 -38.23
C SER A 512 -13.75 -2.74 -38.09
N TRP A 513 -14.89 -3.38 -38.38
CA TRP A 513 -16.23 -2.80 -38.27
C TRP A 513 -16.43 -2.05 -36.95
N GLY A 514 -16.18 -2.72 -35.82
CA GLY A 514 -16.38 -2.12 -34.49
C GLY A 514 -15.48 -0.92 -34.20
N ALA A 515 -14.21 -0.94 -34.63
CA ALA A 515 -13.31 0.20 -34.43
C ALA A 515 -13.63 1.37 -35.38
N TYR A 516 -13.97 1.08 -36.63
CA TYR A 516 -14.38 2.09 -37.60
C TYR A 516 -15.62 2.84 -37.10
N HIS A 517 -16.67 2.10 -36.74
CA HIS A 517 -17.90 2.72 -36.23
C HIS A 517 -17.68 3.39 -34.86
N ALA A 518 -16.84 2.84 -33.98
CA ALA A 518 -16.53 3.49 -32.69
C ALA A 518 -15.74 4.80 -32.83
N GLU A 519 -14.93 4.98 -33.89
CA GLU A 519 -14.25 6.26 -34.18
C GLU A 519 -15.21 7.28 -34.80
N HIS A 520 -16.18 6.82 -35.59
CA HIS A 520 -17.15 7.66 -36.29
C HIS A 520 -18.40 7.96 -35.45
N GLU A 521 -18.63 7.20 -34.37
CA GLU A 521 -19.60 7.57 -33.36
C GLU A 521 -19.08 8.78 -32.56
N PRO A 522 -19.90 9.83 -32.38
CA PRO A 522 -19.53 10.93 -31.49
C PRO A 522 -19.29 10.37 -30.09
N ILE A 523 -18.20 10.81 -29.43
CA ILE A 523 -17.92 10.47 -28.02
C ILE A 523 -19.13 10.92 -27.20
N LYS A 524 -20.02 9.98 -26.90
CA LYS A 524 -21.11 10.14 -25.97
C LYS A 524 -20.55 9.73 -24.61
N ASP A 525 -20.65 10.63 -23.63
CA ASP A 525 -20.42 10.28 -22.24
C ASP A 525 -21.53 9.31 -21.81
N PHE A 526 -21.30 8.01 -22.01
CA PHE A 526 -22.19 6.97 -21.52
C PHE A 526 -21.86 6.72 -20.05
N GLU A 527 -22.88 6.86 -19.20
CA GLU A 527 -22.79 6.37 -17.83
C GLU A 527 -22.70 4.85 -17.84
N PRO A 528 -21.79 4.23 -17.06
CA PRO A 528 -21.67 2.79 -17.02
C PRO A 528 -22.98 2.14 -16.57
N CYS A 529 -23.38 1.10 -17.30
CA CYS A 529 -24.55 0.27 -16.98
C CYS A 529 -24.48 -0.27 -15.54
N VAL A 530 -25.60 -0.19 -14.82
CA VAL A 530 -25.73 -0.87 -13.53
C VAL A 530 -26.04 -2.33 -13.81
N SER A 531 -25.12 -3.22 -13.43
CA SER A 531 -25.26 -4.66 -13.64
C SER A 531 -25.36 -5.43 -12.33
N ALA A 532 -26.12 -6.52 -12.34
CA ALA A 532 -26.21 -7.43 -11.20
C ALA A 532 -26.39 -8.89 -11.67
N LEU A 533 -25.59 -9.80 -11.11
CA LEU A 533 -25.71 -11.24 -11.31
C LEU A 533 -26.65 -11.82 -10.25
N LEU A 534 -27.66 -12.57 -10.69
CA LEU A 534 -28.57 -13.29 -9.80
C LEU A 534 -27.90 -14.58 -9.27
N PRO A 535 -28.39 -15.16 -8.15
CA PRO A 535 -27.87 -16.42 -7.63
C PRO A 535 -27.87 -17.53 -8.70
N LEU A 536 -26.79 -18.30 -8.73
CA LEU A 536 -26.52 -19.28 -9.79
C LEU A 536 -27.43 -20.53 -9.69
N PHE A 537 -27.67 -21.13 -10.84
CA PHE A 537 -28.37 -22.41 -11.01
C PHE A 537 -27.39 -23.52 -11.37
N GLU A 538 -27.70 -24.76 -11.01
CA GLU A 538 -26.89 -25.93 -11.39
C GLU A 538 -27.31 -26.50 -12.77
N GLU A 539 -28.54 -26.17 -13.21
CA GLU A 539 -29.10 -26.59 -14.47
C GLU A 539 -28.38 -25.95 -15.66
N GLU A 540 -28.27 -26.68 -16.78
CA GLU A 540 -27.66 -26.17 -18.01
C GLU A 540 -28.54 -25.12 -18.68
N ALA A 541 -27.95 -24.01 -19.15
CA ALA A 541 -28.69 -22.88 -19.72
C ALA A 541 -29.45 -23.26 -20.99
N LYS A 542 -28.99 -24.26 -21.74
CA LYS A 542 -29.65 -24.75 -22.96
C LYS A 542 -30.91 -25.59 -22.70
N SER A 543 -31.17 -25.99 -21.45
CA SER A 543 -32.33 -26.83 -21.15
C SER A 543 -33.63 -26.01 -21.25
N VAL A 544 -34.69 -26.63 -21.79
CA VAL A 544 -36.00 -25.98 -21.96
C VAL A 544 -36.55 -25.49 -20.63
N ALA A 545 -36.35 -26.28 -19.57
CA ALA A 545 -36.76 -25.94 -18.21
C ALA A 545 -36.03 -24.69 -17.71
N MET A 546 -34.70 -24.64 -17.86
CA MET A 546 -33.90 -23.50 -17.40
C MET A 546 -34.22 -22.23 -18.20
N ILE A 547 -34.32 -22.31 -19.53
CA ILE A 547 -34.69 -21.14 -20.36
C ILE A 547 -36.04 -20.57 -19.94
N LYS A 548 -37.07 -21.43 -19.82
CA LYS A 548 -38.39 -20.99 -19.37
C LYS A 548 -38.31 -20.33 -17.99
N HIS A 549 -37.61 -20.98 -17.06
CA HIS A 549 -37.43 -20.49 -15.70
C HIS A 549 -36.70 -19.14 -15.68
N SER A 550 -35.64 -18.98 -16.47
CA SER A 550 -34.93 -17.71 -16.62
C SER A 550 -35.84 -16.60 -17.13
N PHE A 551 -36.69 -16.87 -18.13
CA PHE A 551 -37.66 -15.88 -18.61
C PHE A 551 -38.65 -15.49 -17.52
N ASP A 552 -39.19 -16.45 -16.77
CA ASP A 552 -40.12 -16.19 -15.68
C ASP A 552 -39.45 -15.33 -14.58
N VAL A 553 -38.22 -15.67 -14.18
CA VAL A 553 -37.41 -14.90 -13.22
C VAL A 553 -37.15 -13.48 -13.72
N ILE A 554 -36.66 -13.33 -14.96
CA ILE A 554 -36.35 -12.02 -15.55
C ILE A 554 -37.61 -11.17 -15.59
N LYS A 555 -38.74 -11.74 -16.05
CA LYS A 555 -40.03 -11.06 -16.11
C LYS A 555 -40.43 -10.53 -14.74
N THR A 556 -40.43 -11.39 -13.72
CA THR A 556 -40.81 -10.98 -12.35
C THR A 556 -39.86 -9.91 -11.80
N SER A 557 -38.56 -10.03 -12.02
CA SER A 557 -37.59 -9.00 -11.61
C SER A 557 -37.82 -7.66 -12.31
N VAL A 558 -38.13 -7.67 -13.62
CA VAL A 558 -38.38 -6.45 -14.42
C VAL A 558 -39.70 -5.80 -14.02
N GLU A 559 -40.78 -6.57 -13.85
CA GLU A 559 -42.08 -6.08 -13.37
C GLU A 559 -41.96 -5.42 -11.99
N ALA A 560 -41.15 -5.99 -11.09
CA ALA A 560 -40.89 -5.41 -9.79
C ALA A 560 -40.07 -4.10 -9.86
N LEU A 561 -39.16 -3.97 -10.84
CA LEU A 561 -38.35 -2.77 -11.04
C LEU A 561 -39.10 -1.65 -11.78
N ASN A 562 -40.08 -2.00 -12.62
CA ASN A 562 -40.83 -1.07 -13.46
C ASN A 562 -42.35 -1.31 -13.34
N PRO A 563 -43.01 -0.90 -12.24
CA PRO A 563 -44.40 -1.26 -11.98
C PRO A 563 -45.47 -0.60 -12.87
N GLU A 564 -45.15 0.30 -13.81
CA GLU A 564 -46.14 1.03 -14.64
C GLU A 564 -45.60 1.43 -16.04
N GLU A 565 -45.61 0.52 -17.04
CA GLU A 565 -45.64 0.92 -18.46
C GLU A 565 -46.87 0.30 -19.17
N ASP A 566 -47.78 1.19 -19.57
CA ASP A 566 -49.14 0.99 -20.10
C ASP A 566 -49.24 0.15 -21.40
N GLU A 567 -50.36 -0.60 -21.51
CA GLU A 567 -50.76 -1.55 -22.56
C GLU A 567 -51.02 -0.99 -23.99
N HIS A 568 -50.46 0.15 -24.43
CA HIS A 568 -50.81 0.72 -25.75
C HIS A 568 -49.62 0.90 -26.71
N HIS A 569 -49.38 -0.12 -27.55
CA HIS A 569 -48.42 -0.06 -28.66
C HIS A 569 -48.80 0.98 -29.72
N HIS A 570 -47.82 1.80 -30.11
CA HIS A 570 -47.96 2.92 -31.05
C HIS A 570 -48.47 2.53 -32.45
N GLU A 571 -48.44 1.24 -32.80
CA GLU A 571 -48.68 0.73 -34.15
C GLU A 571 -50.15 0.42 -34.45
N ASN A 572 -51.02 0.46 -33.45
CA ASN A 572 -52.48 0.39 -33.59
C ASN A 572 -53.12 1.64 -34.21
N LYS A 573 -52.32 2.57 -34.76
CA LYS A 573 -52.79 3.78 -35.43
C LYS A 573 -53.05 3.51 -36.92
N THR A 574 -54.28 3.75 -37.38
CA THR A 574 -54.77 3.45 -38.75
C THR A 574 -53.94 4.08 -39.88
N SER A 575 -53.23 5.19 -39.62
CA SER A 575 -52.35 5.82 -40.61
C SER A 575 -51.08 5.00 -40.88
N VAL A 576 -50.58 4.28 -39.88
CA VAL A 576 -49.36 3.47 -39.96
C VAL A 576 -49.62 2.21 -40.78
N GLN A 577 -50.78 1.57 -40.59
CA GLN A 577 -51.19 0.38 -41.34
C GLN A 577 -51.34 0.62 -42.86
N LYS A 578 -51.77 1.83 -43.27
CA LYS A 578 -51.92 2.17 -44.69
C LYS A 578 -50.59 2.35 -45.42
N SER A 579 -49.55 2.80 -44.73
CA SER A 579 -48.21 2.96 -45.32
C SER A 579 -47.56 1.59 -45.53
N PHE A 580 -47.66 0.71 -44.54
CA PHE A 580 -47.07 -0.63 -44.58
C PHE A 580 -47.56 -1.48 -45.75
N LEU A 581 -48.85 -1.39 -46.07
CA LEU A 581 -49.45 -2.15 -47.18
C LEU A 581 -48.88 -1.74 -48.54
N LYS A 582 -48.39 -0.51 -48.69
CA LYS A 582 -47.78 -0.01 -49.92
C LYS A 582 -46.36 -0.55 -50.12
N ASP A 583 -45.62 -0.73 -49.02
CA ASP A 583 -44.22 -1.13 -49.06
C ASP A 583 -44.07 -2.64 -49.34
N ILE A 584 -45.01 -3.47 -48.87
CA ILE A 584 -45.10 -4.91 -49.16
C ILE A 584 -45.23 -5.17 -50.67
N TRP A 585 -46.07 -4.40 -51.36
CA TRP A 585 -46.27 -4.58 -52.80
C TRP A 585 -45.03 -4.24 -53.61
N SER A 586 -44.25 -3.26 -53.15
CA SER A 586 -42.98 -2.88 -53.78
C SER A 586 -41.92 -3.97 -53.62
N MET A 587 -41.87 -4.66 -52.47
CA MET A 587 -40.92 -5.76 -52.24
C MET A 587 -41.25 -7.00 -53.07
N VAL A 588 -42.53 -7.32 -53.25
CA VAL A 588 -42.98 -8.45 -54.08
C VAL A 588 -42.62 -8.23 -55.56
N GLU A 589 -42.69 -7.00 -56.07
CA GLU A 589 -42.22 -6.68 -57.42
C GLU A 589 -40.72 -6.95 -57.58
N VAL A 590 -39.88 -6.51 -56.64
CA VAL A 590 -38.42 -6.68 -56.70
C VAL A 590 -38.00 -8.16 -56.63
N MET A 591 -38.64 -8.95 -55.76
CA MET A 591 -38.33 -10.38 -55.65
C MET A 591 -38.76 -11.17 -56.90
N ASN A 592 -39.78 -10.71 -57.61
CA ASN A 592 -40.19 -11.28 -58.89
C ASN A 592 -39.25 -10.87 -60.04
N GLU A 593 -38.62 -9.69 -59.98
CA GLU A 593 -37.66 -9.22 -60.99
C GLU A 593 -36.26 -9.84 -60.84
N LEU A 594 -35.75 -9.99 -59.61
CA LEU A 594 -34.33 -10.30 -59.37
C LEU A 594 -34.05 -11.72 -58.87
N GLY A 595 -35.09 -12.51 -58.60
CA GLY A 595 -34.96 -13.89 -58.11
C GLY A 595 -34.66 -13.99 -56.61
N ASN A 596 -34.93 -15.16 -56.03
CA ASN A 596 -34.92 -15.37 -54.58
C ASN A 596 -33.48 -15.65 -54.07
N PRO A 597 -32.88 -14.76 -53.27
CA PRO A 597 -31.50 -14.92 -52.79
C PRO A 597 -31.30 -16.03 -51.75
N PHE A 598 -32.38 -16.65 -51.24
CA PHE A 598 -32.29 -17.75 -50.27
C PHE A 598 -32.01 -19.13 -50.90
N MET A 599 -31.68 -19.18 -52.19
CA MET A 599 -31.43 -20.41 -52.95
C MET A 599 -30.05 -20.39 -53.64
N GLU A 600 -29.10 -19.61 -53.12
CA GLU A 600 -27.75 -19.44 -53.72
C GLU A 600 -26.71 -20.38 -53.08
N ASP A 601 -26.05 -21.20 -53.91
CA ASP A 601 -25.14 -22.28 -53.50
C ASP A 601 -23.65 -21.98 -53.82
N SER A 602 -23.14 -20.79 -53.46
CA SER A 602 -21.75 -20.40 -53.77
C SER A 602 -20.76 -20.62 -52.59
N GLN A 603 -19.46 -20.68 -52.93
CA GLN A 603 -18.35 -21.20 -52.11
C GLN A 603 -17.91 -20.32 -50.92
N ASP A 604 -18.55 -19.18 -50.65
CA ASP A 604 -18.10 -18.22 -49.62
C ASP A 604 -18.34 -18.69 -48.17
N LEU A 605 -19.15 -19.74 -47.97
CA LEU A 605 -19.44 -20.35 -46.67
C LEU A 605 -18.28 -21.20 -46.08
N LEU A 606 -17.16 -21.40 -46.80
CA LEU A 606 -16.08 -22.33 -46.44
C LEU A 606 -14.91 -21.74 -45.62
N VAL A 607 -14.88 -20.45 -45.29
CA VAL A 607 -13.72 -19.80 -44.61
C VAL A 607 -13.87 -19.74 -43.07
N LEU A 608 -14.94 -20.30 -42.50
CA LEU A 608 -15.16 -20.36 -41.04
C LEU A 608 -14.31 -21.43 -40.31
N ASP A 609 -13.53 -22.27 -41.02
CA ASP A 609 -12.88 -23.47 -40.46
C ASP A 609 -11.40 -23.28 -40.02
N THR A 610 -10.74 -22.16 -40.31
CA THR A 610 -9.27 -22.06 -40.18
C THR A 610 -8.71 -21.54 -38.84
N LYS A 611 -9.54 -21.13 -37.87
CA LYS A 611 -9.19 -20.88 -36.44
C LYS A 611 -7.91 -20.06 -36.14
N ASP A 612 -7.70 -18.91 -36.80
CA ASP A 612 -6.65 -17.95 -36.39
C ASP A 612 -7.28 -16.66 -35.82
N ILE A 613 -7.14 -16.44 -34.50
CA ILE A 613 -8.04 -15.53 -33.73
C ILE A 613 -7.34 -14.37 -32.99
N ALA A 614 -6.05 -14.09 -33.22
CA ALA A 614 -5.44 -12.86 -32.66
C ALA A 614 -4.15 -12.39 -33.38
N PRO A 615 -4.03 -11.08 -33.70
CA PRO A 615 -2.81 -10.51 -34.27
C PRO A 615 -1.68 -10.32 -33.24
N THR A 616 -0.44 -10.41 -33.71
CA THR A 616 0.82 -10.34 -32.94
C THR A 616 0.98 -9.05 -32.12
N SER A 617 0.33 -7.95 -32.53
CA SER A 617 0.35 -6.66 -31.81
C SER A 617 -0.40 -6.69 -30.48
N VAL A 618 -1.47 -7.49 -30.38
CA VAL A 618 -2.22 -7.72 -29.13
C VAL A 618 -1.36 -8.53 -28.17
N VAL A 619 -0.66 -9.54 -28.68
CA VAL A 619 0.30 -10.35 -27.92
C VAL A 619 1.45 -9.49 -27.37
N ASP A 620 1.95 -8.53 -28.14
CA ASP A 620 3.05 -7.66 -27.70
C ASP A 620 2.61 -6.54 -26.74
N THR A 621 1.36 -6.12 -26.81
CA THR A 621 0.77 -5.17 -25.85
C THR A 621 0.57 -5.84 -24.48
N ILE A 622 0.09 -7.08 -24.46
CA ILE A 622 -0.01 -7.88 -23.23
C ILE A 622 1.38 -8.08 -22.59
N ARG A 623 2.42 -8.34 -23.40
CA ARG A 623 3.81 -8.45 -22.92
C ARG A 623 4.40 -7.11 -22.42
N LYS A 624 3.96 -5.96 -22.95
CA LYS A 624 4.36 -4.63 -22.45
C LYS A 624 3.72 -4.31 -21.09
N ILE A 625 2.45 -4.69 -20.90
CA ILE A 625 1.75 -4.54 -19.62
C ILE A 625 2.41 -5.40 -18.53
N GLU A 626 2.83 -6.62 -18.88
CA GLU A 626 3.57 -7.53 -18.00
C GLU A 626 4.95 -6.95 -17.57
N LYS A 627 5.60 -6.16 -18.44
CA LYS A 627 6.85 -5.44 -18.12
C LYS A 627 6.65 -4.23 -17.19
N ILE A 628 5.50 -3.57 -17.25
CA ILE A 628 5.16 -2.41 -16.40
C ILE A 628 4.85 -2.89 -14.97
N ASP A 629 4.15 -4.02 -14.84
CA ASP A 629 3.82 -4.64 -13.56
C ASP A 629 5.09 -5.10 -12.80
N ASN A 630 6.03 -5.72 -13.51
CA ASN A 630 7.34 -6.10 -12.96
C ASN A 630 8.18 -4.90 -12.46
N ASN A 631 8.05 -3.73 -13.10
CA ASN A 631 8.75 -2.51 -12.68
C ASN A 631 8.13 -1.90 -11.41
N ILE A 632 6.81 -1.93 -11.26
CA ILE A 632 6.10 -1.43 -10.07
C ILE A 632 6.40 -2.33 -8.87
N HIS A 633 6.35 -3.66 -9.05
CA HIS A 633 6.72 -4.66 -8.05
C HIS A 633 8.17 -4.49 -7.53
N SER A 634 9.10 -4.07 -8.40
CA SER A 634 10.50 -3.83 -8.03
C SER A 634 10.74 -2.56 -7.19
N SER A 635 9.83 -1.57 -7.28
CA SER A 635 9.92 -0.30 -6.55
C SER A 635 9.43 -0.43 -5.10
N PHE A 636 8.50 -1.34 -4.84
CA PHE A 636 7.84 -1.52 -3.54
C PHE A 636 8.60 -2.43 -2.57
N LEU A 637 9.23 -3.51 -3.06
CA LEU A 637 9.92 -4.51 -2.22
C LEU A 637 11.38 -4.14 -1.88
N GLY A 638 11.91 -3.06 -2.44
CA GLY A 638 13.30 -2.63 -2.26
C GLY A 638 14.30 -3.46 -3.09
N LYS A 639 15.22 -2.78 -3.78
CA LYS A 639 16.18 -3.38 -4.75
C LYS A 639 16.97 -4.58 -4.20
N LYS A 640 17.22 -4.63 -2.88
CA LYS A 640 17.99 -5.69 -2.22
C LYS A 640 17.20 -7.00 -2.12
N ILE A 641 15.91 -6.95 -1.78
CA ILE A 641 15.05 -8.15 -1.67
C ILE A 641 14.81 -8.73 -3.06
N VAL A 642 14.53 -7.88 -4.05
CA VAL A 642 14.37 -8.31 -5.45
C VAL A 642 15.64 -8.98 -5.97
N ALA A 643 16.83 -8.43 -5.68
CA ALA A 643 18.10 -9.04 -6.05
C ALA A 643 18.34 -10.40 -5.35
N MET A 644 17.92 -10.55 -4.09
CA MET A 644 18.00 -11.82 -3.37
C MET A 644 17.05 -12.87 -3.95
N MET A 645 15.80 -12.49 -4.23
CA MET A 645 14.81 -13.39 -4.83
C MET A 645 15.24 -13.83 -6.25
N LYS A 646 15.82 -12.90 -7.03
CA LYS A 646 16.40 -13.22 -8.35
C LYS A 646 17.56 -14.20 -8.24
N LYS A 647 18.51 -13.96 -7.32
CA LYS A 647 19.62 -14.90 -7.06
C LYS A 647 19.15 -16.30 -6.67
N LEU A 648 18.12 -16.38 -5.82
CA LEU A 648 17.53 -17.66 -5.42
C LEU A 648 16.88 -18.38 -6.61
N SER A 649 16.13 -17.64 -7.43
CA SER A 649 15.50 -18.17 -8.66
C SER A 649 16.56 -18.67 -9.64
N ASP A 650 17.59 -17.88 -9.92
CA ASP A 650 18.68 -18.24 -10.84
C ASP A 650 19.47 -19.46 -10.33
N CYS A 651 19.72 -19.53 -9.02
CA CYS A 651 20.36 -20.69 -8.38
C CYS A 651 19.52 -21.96 -8.56
N THR A 652 18.21 -21.87 -8.29
CA THR A 652 17.30 -23.01 -8.41
C THR A 652 17.19 -23.51 -9.86
N LYS A 653 17.07 -22.59 -10.82
CA LYS A 653 17.07 -22.91 -12.26
C LYS A 653 18.37 -23.62 -12.68
N SER A 654 19.51 -23.14 -12.19
CA SER A 654 20.81 -23.77 -12.43
C SER A 654 20.85 -25.21 -11.91
N VAL A 655 20.37 -25.44 -10.68
CA VAL A 655 20.31 -26.79 -10.10
C VAL A 655 19.38 -27.70 -10.90
N VAL A 656 18.18 -27.23 -11.26
CA VAL A 656 17.23 -28.02 -12.07
C VAL A 656 17.84 -28.40 -13.41
N LYS A 657 18.48 -27.46 -14.12
CA LYS A 657 19.22 -27.77 -15.35
C LYS A 657 20.28 -28.85 -15.14
N LYS A 658 21.03 -28.76 -14.04
CA LYS A 658 22.07 -29.74 -13.67
C LYS A 658 21.54 -31.15 -13.40
N ILE A 659 20.29 -31.27 -12.94
CA ILE A 659 19.61 -32.56 -12.74
C ILE A 659 19.32 -33.20 -14.09
N PHE A 660 18.81 -32.43 -15.06
CA PHE A 660 18.48 -32.96 -16.39
C PHE A 660 19.72 -33.29 -17.21
N ASP A 661 20.76 -32.45 -17.18
CA ASP A 661 21.99 -32.65 -17.94
C ASP A 661 23.02 -33.60 -17.30
N ARG A 662 22.69 -34.18 -16.13
CA ARG A 662 23.53 -35.10 -15.33
C ARG A 662 24.80 -34.47 -14.75
N SER A 663 24.98 -33.15 -14.83
CA SER A 663 26.16 -32.45 -14.28
C SER A 663 26.03 -32.06 -12.80
N ILE A 664 24.95 -32.46 -12.14
CA ILE A 664 24.77 -32.26 -10.70
C ILE A 664 25.83 -33.04 -9.90
N SER A 665 26.38 -32.44 -8.85
CA SER A 665 27.30 -33.14 -7.94
C SER A 665 26.54 -34.04 -6.98
N VAL A 666 27.18 -35.13 -6.54
CA VAL A 666 26.57 -36.09 -5.62
C VAL A 666 26.14 -35.41 -4.30
N ALA A 667 26.93 -34.50 -3.75
CA ALA A 667 26.56 -33.79 -2.52
C ALA A 667 25.27 -32.96 -2.66
N ILE A 668 25.10 -32.25 -3.78
CA ILE A 668 23.88 -31.46 -4.01
C ILE A 668 22.69 -32.40 -4.22
N LEU A 669 22.89 -33.52 -4.92
CA LEU A 669 21.85 -34.51 -5.14
C LEU A 669 21.39 -35.16 -3.82
N GLN A 670 22.30 -35.47 -2.90
CA GLN A 670 21.98 -35.99 -1.56
C GLN A 670 21.22 -34.96 -0.70
N ILE A 671 21.61 -33.68 -0.74
CA ILE A 671 20.86 -32.61 -0.04
C ILE A 671 19.42 -32.51 -0.57
N ILE A 672 19.23 -32.70 -1.87
CA ILE A 672 17.91 -32.73 -2.50
C ILE A 672 17.13 -33.96 -2.02
N GLU A 673 17.78 -35.10 -1.80
CA GLU A 673 17.14 -36.32 -1.27
C GLU A 673 16.51 -36.07 0.10
N GLU A 674 17.30 -35.50 1.02
CA GLU A 674 16.88 -35.19 2.39
C GLU A 674 15.77 -34.14 2.44
N ASN A 675 15.63 -33.33 1.38
CA ASN A 675 14.69 -32.20 1.33
C ASN A 675 13.77 -32.24 0.10
N LEU A 676 13.47 -33.43 -0.43
CA LEU A 676 12.82 -33.60 -1.72
C LEU A 676 11.51 -32.81 -1.85
N GLU A 677 10.60 -32.95 -0.89
CA GLU A 677 9.28 -32.28 -0.94
C GLU A 677 9.41 -30.75 -0.84
N ARG A 678 10.37 -30.24 -0.07
CA ARG A 678 10.65 -28.80 0.03
C ARG A 678 11.24 -28.27 -1.27
N PHE A 679 12.19 -29.01 -1.87
CA PHE A 679 12.79 -28.66 -3.15
C PHE A 679 11.74 -28.63 -4.26
N ILE A 680 10.87 -29.64 -4.35
CA ILE A 680 9.77 -29.68 -5.33
C ILE A 680 8.80 -28.51 -5.14
N THR A 681 8.50 -28.13 -3.89
CA THR A 681 7.65 -26.98 -3.60
C THR A 681 8.28 -25.67 -4.11
N ILE A 682 9.57 -25.45 -3.79
CA ILE A 682 10.31 -24.26 -4.26
C ILE A 682 10.35 -24.19 -5.78
N VAL A 683 10.57 -25.33 -6.45
CA VAL A 683 10.62 -25.40 -7.91
C VAL A 683 9.27 -25.09 -8.55
N LYS A 684 8.15 -25.56 -7.97
CA LYS A 684 6.78 -25.26 -8.45
C LYS A 684 6.42 -23.77 -8.35
N ASP A 685 6.96 -23.08 -7.35
CA ASP A 685 6.70 -21.66 -7.12
C ASP A 685 7.51 -20.74 -8.07
N ILE A 686 8.43 -21.28 -8.89
CA ILE A 686 9.22 -20.51 -9.86
C ILE A 686 8.56 -20.60 -11.26
N PRO A 687 7.98 -19.50 -11.80
CA PRO A 687 7.12 -19.51 -12.99
C PRO A 687 7.80 -19.89 -14.31
N ASP A 688 9.14 -19.90 -14.36
CA ASP A 688 9.91 -20.20 -15.58
C ASP A 688 10.34 -21.67 -15.73
N ILE A 689 10.09 -22.51 -14.72
CA ILE A 689 10.48 -23.93 -14.77
C ILE A 689 9.31 -24.73 -15.33
N LYS A 690 9.31 -24.97 -16.65
CA LYS A 690 8.25 -25.68 -17.40
C LYS A 690 8.43 -27.20 -17.46
N GLU A 691 9.49 -27.72 -16.84
CA GLU A 691 9.88 -29.13 -16.99
C GLU A 691 8.91 -30.04 -16.24
N LYS A 692 8.14 -30.84 -17.00
CA LYS A 692 7.29 -31.89 -16.44
C LYS A 692 8.16 -33.07 -16.01
N GLY A 693 7.87 -33.64 -14.84
CA GLY A 693 8.54 -34.85 -14.38
C GLY A 693 9.86 -34.66 -13.62
N ILE A 694 10.11 -33.48 -13.02
CA ILE A 694 11.31 -33.21 -12.20
C ILE A 694 11.48 -34.24 -11.09
N LYS A 695 10.38 -34.62 -10.42
CA LYS A 695 10.40 -35.69 -9.40
C LYS A 695 10.93 -37.00 -9.98
N ARG A 696 10.44 -37.41 -11.16
CA ARG A 696 10.91 -38.60 -11.86
C ARG A 696 12.37 -38.48 -12.31
N ALA A 697 12.80 -37.31 -12.76
CA ALA A 697 14.19 -37.06 -13.13
C ALA A 697 15.12 -37.24 -11.91
N ILE A 698 14.74 -36.69 -10.75
CA ILE A 698 15.48 -36.84 -9.50
C ILE A 698 15.52 -38.32 -9.07
N GLU A 699 14.39 -39.02 -9.08
CA GLU A 699 14.31 -40.47 -8.78
C GLU A 699 15.23 -41.30 -9.68
N LEU A 700 15.31 -40.98 -10.98
CA LEU A 700 16.23 -41.63 -11.91
C LEU A 700 17.70 -41.36 -11.54
N ARG A 701 18.06 -40.13 -11.14
CA ARG A 701 19.44 -39.80 -10.73
C ARG A 701 19.84 -40.53 -9.44
N PHE A 702 18.91 -40.71 -8.50
CA PHE A 702 19.15 -41.54 -7.32
C PHE A 702 19.34 -43.01 -7.68
N ALA A 703 18.54 -43.55 -8.60
CA ALA A 703 18.72 -44.92 -9.07
C ALA A 703 20.11 -45.14 -9.71
N GLU A 704 20.59 -44.18 -10.50
CA GLU A 704 21.93 -44.20 -11.10
C GLU A 704 23.05 -44.19 -10.02
N LEU A 705 22.93 -43.32 -9.02
CA LEU A 705 23.88 -43.27 -7.90
C LEU A 705 23.89 -44.55 -7.08
N ASN A 706 22.71 -45.13 -6.83
CA ASN A 706 22.57 -46.38 -6.09
C ASN A 706 23.20 -47.57 -6.84
N ALA A 707 22.94 -47.68 -8.15
CA ALA A 707 23.55 -48.70 -9.00
C ALA A 707 25.07 -48.59 -9.02
N TYR A 708 25.60 -47.36 -9.05
CA TYR A 708 27.03 -47.12 -8.96
C TYR A 708 27.62 -47.56 -7.60
N ASN A 709 26.99 -47.17 -6.49
CA ASN A 709 27.42 -47.56 -5.15
C ASN A 709 27.39 -49.07 -4.93
N GLU A 710 26.43 -49.77 -5.55
CA GLU A 710 26.38 -51.23 -5.58
C GLU A 710 27.54 -51.83 -6.37
N CYS A 711 27.83 -51.31 -7.57
CA CYS A 711 28.98 -51.73 -8.37
C CYS A 711 30.30 -51.55 -7.59
N LEU A 712 30.51 -50.40 -6.94
CA LEU A 712 31.69 -50.12 -6.15
C LEU A 712 31.84 -51.08 -4.95
N ARG A 713 30.72 -51.46 -4.31
CA ARG A 713 30.73 -52.46 -3.23
C ARG A 713 31.13 -53.84 -3.73
N ASN A 714 30.53 -54.29 -4.84
CA ASN A 714 30.86 -55.58 -5.44
C ASN A 714 32.33 -55.63 -5.87
N PHE A 715 32.87 -54.52 -6.39
CA PHE A 715 34.27 -54.44 -6.80
C PHE A 715 35.24 -54.53 -5.61
N LYS A 716 34.92 -53.85 -4.49
CA LYS A 716 35.69 -53.96 -3.25
C LYS A 716 35.71 -55.39 -2.72
N GLN A 717 34.56 -56.07 -2.71
CA GLN A 717 34.49 -57.47 -2.29
C GLN A 717 35.31 -58.40 -3.20
N PHE A 718 35.34 -58.14 -4.51
CA PHE A 718 36.19 -58.89 -5.43
C PHE A 718 37.68 -58.69 -5.17
N ILE A 719 38.11 -57.45 -4.89
CA ILE A 719 39.47 -57.15 -4.45
C ILE A 719 39.79 -57.94 -3.18
N ASP A 720 38.90 -57.94 -2.19
CA ASP A 720 39.08 -58.67 -0.93
C ASP A 720 39.27 -60.18 -1.18
N ILE A 721 38.48 -60.79 -2.08
CA ILE A 721 38.58 -62.21 -2.43
C ILE A 721 39.89 -62.52 -3.16
N CYS A 722 40.32 -61.66 -4.09
CA CYS A 722 41.58 -61.83 -4.80
C CYS A 722 42.78 -61.71 -3.86
N GLN A 723 42.75 -60.77 -2.90
CA GLN A 723 43.78 -60.61 -1.89
C GLN A 723 43.97 -61.87 -1.01
N ARG A 724 42.93 -62.70 -0.81
CA ARG A 724 43.07 -63.99 -0.09
C ARG A 724 44.08 -64.94 -0.75
N CYS A 725 44.36 -64.73 -2.03
CA CYS A 725 45.23 -65.58 -2.85
C CYS A 725 46.54 -64.89 -3.22
N ASP A 726 46.91 -63.80 -2.54
CA ASP A 726 48.10 -62.96 -2.84
C ASP A 726 48.13 -62.44 -4.28
N ALA A 727 46.97 -62.04 -4.80
CA ALA A 727 46.81 -61.38 -6.09
C ALA A 727 47.43 -59.97 -6.11
N ASN A 728 47.92 -59.55 -7.27
CA ASN A 728 48.31 -58.15 -7.50
C ASN A 728 47.07 -57.28 -7.77
N THR A 729 46.51 -56.68 -6.72
CA THR A 729 45.30 -55.84 -6.79
C THR A 729 45.58 -54.34 -6.84
N THR A 730 46.85 -53.92 -6.93
CA THR A 730 47.28 -52.52 -6.81
C THR A 730 46.57 -51.57 -7.78
N VAL A 731 46.43 -51.96 -9.04
CA VAL A 731 45.74 -51.18 -10.09
C VAL A 731 44.24 -51.01 -9.76
N LEU A 732 43.58 -52.07 -9.28
CA LEU A 732 42.16 -52.03 -8.92
C LEU A 732 41.92 -51.20 -7.65
N GLU A 733 42.84 -51.26 -6.69
CA GLU A 733 42.80 -50.46 -5.47
C GLU A 733 43.00 -48.96 -5.76
N GLU A 734 43.92 -48.60 -6.66
CA GLU A 734 44.12 -47.22 -7.12
C GLU A 734 42.90 -46.68 -7.86
N GLN A 735 42.29 -47.49 -8.74
CA GLN A 735 41.02 -47.14 -9.39
C GLN A 735 39.91 -46.92 -8.34
N THR A 736 39.83 -47.75 -7.31
CA THR A 736 38.84 -47.62 -6.23
C THR A 736 39.06 -46.37 -5.36
N LYS A 737 40.32 -45.92 -5.19
CA LYS A 737 40.67 -44.69 -4.43
C LYS A 737 40.18 -43.40 -5.09
N THR A 738 40.05 -43.37 -6.41
CA THR A 738 39.52 -42.18 -7.14
C THR A 738 38.07 -41.86 -6.78
N PHE A 739 37.38 -42.82 -6.15
CA PHE A 739 35.97 -42.75 -5.79
C PHE A 739 35.69 -42.59 -4.28
N GLN A 740 36.69 -42.20 -3.49
CA GLN A 740 36.54 -41.99 -2.03
C GLN A 740 35.90 -40.64 -1.65
N GLU A 741 36.00 -39.60 -2.49
CA GLU A 741 35.38 -38.28 -2.28
C GLU A 741 34.25 -38.02 -3.28
N LEU A 742 33.12 -38.73 -3.17
CA LEU A 742 32.01 -38.62 -4.13
C LEU A 742 31.34 -37.23 -4.11
N ASP A 743 31.43 -36.48 -3.02
CA ASP A 743 30.73 -35.20 -2.80
C ASP A 743 30.99 -34.15 -3.89
N LYS A 744 32.18 -34.17 -4.50
CA LYS A 744 32.60 -33.21 -5.53
C LYS A 744 32.47 -33.75 -6.96
N VAL A 745 32.13 -35.02 -7.13
CA VAL A 745 32.04 -35.68 -8.43
C VAL A 745 30.66 -35.42 -9.04
N SER A 746 30.60 -35.16 -10.35
CA SER A 746 29.33 -35.00 -11.07
C SER A 746 28.77 -36.36 -11.48
N LEU A 747 27.44 -36.51 -11.52
CA LEU A 747 26.82 -37.79 -11.87
C LEU A 747 27.21 -38.29 -13.27
N LYS A 748 27.49 -37.36 -14.19
CA LYS A 748 27.97 -37.64 -15.53
C LYS A 748 29.31 -38.38 -15.50
N ASP A 749 30.22 -37.98 -14.62
CA ASP A 749 31.55 -38.62 -14.49
C ASP A 749 31.46 -40.05 -13.92
N ILE A 750 30.34 -40.36 -13.25
CA ILE A 750 30.04 -41.67 -12.66
C ILE A 750 29.41 -42.63 -13.68
N CYS A 751 28.51 -42.12 -14.54
CA CYS A 751 27.74 -42.93 -15.48
C CYS A 751 28.48 -43.25 -16.79
N ASP A 752 29.46 -42.43 -17.18
CA ASP A 752 30.24 -42.64 -18.40
C ASP A 752 31.43 -43.61 -18.10
N ASP A 753 31.13 -44.91 -17.93
CA ASP A 753 32.03 -46.10 -17.95
C ASP A 753 33.57 -45.83 -17.92
N LYS A 754 34.08 -45.16 -16.87
CA LYS A 754 35.52 -44.86 -16.73
C LYS A 754 36.29 -45.88 -15.89
N VAL A 755 35.61 -46.84 -15.26
CA VAL A 755 36.30 -47.97 -14.64
C VAL A 755 36.60 -48.96 -15.76
N ASP A 756 37.85 -48.95 -16.21
CA ASP A 756 38.36 -49.84 -17.27
C ASP A 756 38.52 -51.26 -16.71
N VAL A 757 37.39 -51.87 -16.33
CA VAL A 757 37.33 -53.27 -15.89
C VAL A 757 37.15 -54.13 -17.13
N PRO A 758 38.01 -55.13 -17.36
CA PRO A 758 37.83 -56.12 -18.42
C PRO A 758 36.37 -56.63 -18.46
N LYS A 759 35.78 -56.64 -19.65
CA LYS A 759 34.35 -56.99 -19.82
C LYS A 759 34.03 -58.38 -19.29
N GLU A 760 35.00 -59.31 -19.33
CA GLU A 760 34.86 -60.64 -18.75
C GLU A 760 34.63 -60.59 -17.24
N ILE A 761 35.34 -59.72 -16.51
CA ILE A 761 35.19 -59.58 -15.06
C ILE A 761 33.85 -58.93 -14.72
N LYS A 762 33.44 -57.87 -15.45
CA LYS A 762 32.18 -57.15 -15.19
C LYS A 762 30.94 -58.05 -15.31
N ASN A 763 30.97 -59.05 -16.20
CA ASN A 763 29.85 -59.99 -16.40
C ASN A 763 29.82 -61.11 -15.35
N GLU A 764 30.98 -61.59 -14.91
CA GLU A 764 31.09 -62.70 -13.95
C GLU A 764 31.03 -62.21 -12.49
N LEU A 765 31.32 -60.92 -12.25
CA LEU A 765 31.41 -60.31 -10.92
C LEU A 765 30.20 -60.60 -10.00
N PRO A 766 28.93 -60.49 -10.45
CA PRO A 766 27.79 -60.78 -9.58
C PRO A 766 27.78 -62.24 -9.10
N GLU A 767 28.14 -63.19 -9.96
CA GLU A 767 28.21 -64.62 -9.62
C GLU A 767 29.42 -64.93 -8.73
N ILE A 768 30.55 -64.25 -8.95
CA ILE A 768 31.73 -64.35 -8.07
C ILE A 768 31.35 -63.92 -6.66
N ILE A 769 30.72 -62.75 -6.53
CA ILE A 769 30.29 -62.23 -5.24
C ILE A 769 29.26 -63.15 -4.59
N ARG A 770 28.26 -63.62 -5.34
CA ARG A 770 27.25 -64.55 -4.84
C ARG A 770 27.90 -65.83 -4.28
N CYS A 771 28.77 -66.46 -5.06
CA CYS A 771 29.44 -67.69 -4.65
C CYS A 771 30.40 -67.48 -3.47
N SER A 772 31.09 -66.33 -3.43
CA SER A 772 32.04 -65.98 -2.37
C SER A 772 31.42 -65.81 -0.98
N SER A 773 30.09 -65.65 -0.90
CA SER A 773 29.37 -65.63 0.36
C SER A 773 29.28 -67.01 1.05
N GLY A 774 29.53 -68.11 0.31
CA GLY A 774 29.49 -69.48 0.81
C GLY A 774 30.87 -70.04 1.19
N ILE A 775 30.97 -70.75 2.32
CA ILE A 775 32.25 -71.21 2.88
C ILE A 775 32.88 -72.36 2.07
N ILE A 776 32.07 -73.26 1.48
CA ILE A 776 32.48 -74.34 0.59
C ILE A 776 33.12 -73.76 -0.67
N PHE A 777 32.51 -72.72 -1.26
CA PHE A 777 33.07 -72.08 -2.44
C PHE A 777 34.43 -71.45 -2.12
N ILE A 778 34.54 -70.72 -1.00
CA ILE A 778 35.81 -70.15 -0.54
C ILE A 778 36.87 -71.24 -0.28
N ARG A 779 36.50 -72.41 0.25
CA ARG A 779 37.45 -73.53 0.42
C ARG A 779 37.93 -74.11 -0.90
N ILE A 780 37.04 -74.27 -1.89
CA ILE A 780 37.41 -74.72 -3.25
C ILE A 780 38.34 -73.70 -3.89
N TRP A 781 37.98 -72.41 -3.78
CA TRP A 781 38.77 -71.28 -4.28
C TRP A 781 40.18 -71.25 -3.65
N ASP A 782 40.28 -71.25 -2.31
CA ASP A 782 41.56 -71.20 -1.59
C ASP A 782 42.45 -72.41 -1.93
N ARG A 783 41.86 -73.61 -2.08
CA ARG A 783 42.61 -74.82 -2.47
C ARG A 783 43.17 -74.71 -3.89
N LEU A 784 42.33 -74.32 -4.86
CA LEU A 784 42.76 -74.18 -6.26
C LEU A 784 43.81 -73.06 -6.41
N ALA A 785 43.63 -71.95 -5.70
CA ALA A 785 44.62 -70.89 -5.65
C ALA A 785 45.94 -71.36 -5.04
N ALA A 786 45.90 -72.12 -3.93
CA ALA A 786 47.11 -72.67 -3.31
C ALA A 786 47.83 -73.67 -4.22
N ASP A 787 47.09 -74.49 -4.97
CA ASP A 787 47.67 -75.45 -5.91
C ASP A 787 48.28 -74.76 -7.13
N PHE A 788 47.62 -73.74 -7.69
CA PHE A 788 48.18 -72.93 -8.77
C PHE A 788 49.42 -72.14 -8.30
N ARG A 789 49.39 -71.62 -7.07
CA ARG A 789 50.53 -70.92 -6.48
C ARG A 789 51.76 -71.81 -6.28
N LYS A 790 51.61 -73.11 -6.01
CA LYS A 790 52.77 -74.03 -5.96
C LYS A 790 53.52 -74.10 -7.29
N THR A 791 52.88 -73.72 -8.40
CA THR A 791 53.49 -73.71 -9.73
C THR A 791 54.11 -72.36 -10.11
N GLU A 792 53.82 -71.27 -9.37
CA GLU A 792 54.24 -69.90 -9.69
C GLU A 792 54.90 -69.22 -8.48
N ASN A 793 56.09 -68.63 -8.64
CA ASN A 793 56.85 -68.03 -7.53
C ASN A 793 56.67 -66.50 -7.42
N ARG A 794 55.54 -65.95 -7.90
CA ARG A 794 55.20 -64.52 -7.91
C ARG A 794 53.74 -64.28 -7.51
N ALA A 795 53.38 -63.02 -7.29
CA ALA A 795 51.98 -62.62 -7.14
C ALA A 795 51.19 -62.93 -8.42
N LEU A 796 49.97 -63.40 -8.26
CA LEU A 796 49.09 -63.79 -9.36
C LEU A 796 48.43 -62.55 -9.98
N GLU A 797 48.38 -62.48 -11.30
CA GLU A 797 47.65 -61.42 -12.01
C GLU A 797 46.15 -61.76 -12.10
N ILE A 798 45.29 -60.75 -12.23
CA ILE A 798 43.84 -60.92 -12.16
C ILE A 798 43.30 -61.85 -13.25
N ASP A 799 43.84 -61.77 -14.48
CA ASP A 799 43.43 -62.64 -15.58
C ASP A 799 43.77 -64.11 -15.31
N GLU A 800 44.88 -64.37 -14.62
CA GLU A 800 45.31 -65.72 -14.24
C GLU A 800 44.40 -66.31 -13.17
N ILE A 801 43.94 -65.47 -12.24
CA ILE A 801 42.95 -65.86 -11.23
C ILE A 801 41.61 -66.19 -11.88
N MET A 802 41.18 -65.38 -12.85
CA MET A 802 39.94 -65.64 -13.57
C MET A 802 39.98 -66.97 -14.36
N GLU A 803 41.11 -67.29 -14.99
CA GLU A 803 41.24 -68.51 -15.80
C GLU A 803 41.51 -69.76 -14.96
N HIS A 804 42.43 -69.68 -13.99
CA HIS A 804 42.97 -70.86 -13.29
C HIS A 804 42.37 -71.08 -11.91
N VAL A 805 41.67 -70.09 -11.33
CA VAL A 805 41.02 -70.20 -10.03
C VAL A 805 39.49 -70.09 -10.16
N TRP A 806 38.97 -69.00 -10.71
CA TRP A 806 37.51 -68.77 -10.81
C TRP A 806 36.80 -69.82 -11.66
N LYS A 807 37.17 -69.98 -12.94
CA LYS A 807 36.47 -70.92 -13.84
C LYS A 807 36.49 -72.37 -13.33
N PRO A 808 37.63 -72.91 -12.84
CA PRO A 808 37.65 -74.25 -12.26
C PRO A 808 36.87 -74.34 -10.94
N ALA A 809 36.97 -73.33 -10.06
CA ALA A 809 36.23 -73.30 -8.79
C ALA A 809 34.72 -73.27 -9.02
N TYR A 810 34.24 -72.42 -9.94
CA TYR A 810 32.83 -72.31 -10.28
C TYR A 810 32.31 -73.60 -10.91
N LYS A 811 33.09 -74.24 -11.78
CA LYS A 811 32.74 -75.55 -12.36
C LYS A 811 32.64 -76.62 -11.28
N GLU A 812 33.63 -76.73 -10.40
CA GLU A 812 33.63 -77.74 -9.33
C GLU A 812 32.50 -77.50 -8.33
N TRP A 813 32.24 -76.25 -7.96
CA TRP A 813 31.13 -75.88 -7.09
C TRP A 813 29.77 -76.20 -7.74
N LYS A 814 29.59 -75.92 -9.03
CA LYS A 814 28.36 -76.23 -9.77
C LYS A 814 28.13 -77.74 -9.92
N ASP A 815 29.19 -78.50 -10.20
CA ASP A 815 29.14 -79.96 -10.27
C ASP A 815 28.82 -80.57 -8.89
N LEU A 816 29.39 -80.01 -7.83
CA LEU A 816 29.12 -80.39 -6.45
C LEU A 816 27.66 -80.12 -6.08
N HIS A 817 27.15 -78.92 -6.39
CA HIS A 817 25.76 -78.54 -6.18
C HIS A 817 24.80 -79.49 -6.92
N GLN A 818 25.13 -79.86 -8.17
CA GLN A 818 24.33 -80.80 -8.94
C GLN A 818 24.37 -82.23 -8.36
N GLN A 819 25.53 -82.70 -7.91
CA GLN A 819 25.70 -84.01 -7.27
C GLN A 819 24.95 -84.09 -5.94
N LEU A 820 24.99 -83.01 -5.14
CA LEU A 820 24.21 -82.90 -3.89
C LEU A 820 22.71 -82.94 -4.17
N LYS A 821 22.25 -82.19 -5.17
CA LYS A 821 20.83 -82.17 -5.58
C LYS A 821 20.33 -83.52 -6.07
N LYS A 822 21.17 -84.32 -6.73
CA LYS A 822 20.85 -85.67 -7.22
C LYS A 822 21.12 -86.78 -6.19
N GLY A 823 21.79 -86.46 -5.07
CA GLY A 823 22.20 -87.45 -4.06
C GLY A 823 23.31 -88.41 -4.52
N GLU A 824 24.08 -88.04 -5.54
CA GLU A 824 25.08 -88.90 -6.18
C GLU A 824 26.50 -88.74 -5.59
N ILE A 825 26.66 -87.90 -4.57
CA ILE A 825 27.97 -87.61 -3.98
C ILE A 825 28.46 -88.74 -3.06
N LEU A 826 29.72 -89.14 -3.24
CA LEU A 826 30.38 -90.10 -2.35
C LEU A 826 30.64 -89.45 -0.98
N PHE A 827 30.32 -90.16 0.10
CA PHE A 827 30.49 -89.65 1.48
C PHE A 827 31.93 -89.21 1.80
N ARG A 828 32.94 -89.92 1.28
CA ARG A 828 34.35 -89.53 1.42
C ARG A 828 34.67 -88.19 0.73
N LYS A 829 34.07 -87.94 -0.43
CA LYS A 829 34.24 -86.70 -1.19
C LYS A 829 33.51 -85.55 -0.49
N PHE A 830 32.34 -85.84 0.06
CA PHE A 830 31.56 -84.89 0.85
C PHE A 830 32.29 -84.49 2.14
N ASP A 831 32.80 -85.43 2.93
CA ASP A 831 33.55 -85.16 4.16
C ASP A 831 34.85 -84.37 3.89
N ALA A 832 35.54 -84.68 2.78
CA ALA A 832 36.76 -83.98 2.37
C ALA A 832 36.53 -82.51 1.96
N ILE A 833 35.34 -82.15 1.47
CA ILE A 833 35.00 -80.79 1.02
C ILE A 833 34.31 -79.99 2.13
N CYS A 834 33.33 -80.61 2.79
CA CYS A 834 32.47 -79.96 3.77
C CYS A 834 33.07 -79.96 5.20
N GLY A 835 33.95 -80.91 5.53
CA GLY A 835 34.54 -81.03 6.87
C GLY A 835 33.50 -81.23 7.98
N ARG A 836 33.79 -80.77 9.21
CA ARG A 836 32.80 -80.78 10.32
C ARG A 836 31.69 -79.77 10.02
N MET A 837 30.46 -80.25 9.95
CA MET A 837 29.27 -79.40 9.87
C MET A 837 29.07 -78.66 11.18
N ASP A 838 29.07 -77.34 11.12
CA ASP A 838 28.60 -76.49 12.20
C ASP A 838 27.13 -76.05 11.94
N PRO A 839 26.46 -75.39 12.90
CA PRO A 839 25.09 -74.90 12.70
C PRO A 839 24.94 -73.80 11.64
N ASP A 840 26.02 -73.12 11.23
CA ASP A 840 25.99 -72.12 10.16
C ASP A 840 26.00 -72.75 8.76
N PHE A 841 26.23 -74.07 8.67
CA PHE A 841 26.17 -74.87 7.44
C PHE A 841 24.77 -74.90 6.79
N GLU A 842 23.69 -74.55 7.50
CA GLU A 842 22.36 -74.38 6.87
C GLU A 842 22.26 -73.14 5.98
N LYS A 843 22.95 -72.05 6.34
CA LYS A 843 22.92 -70.79 5.56
C LYS A 843 23.55 -70.95 4.18
N GLU A 844 24.46 -71.92 4.07
CA GLU A 844 25.20 -72.26 2.86
C GLU A 844 24.36 -72.93 1.75
N PHE A 845 23.22 -73.54 2.11
CA PHE A 845 22.28 -74.10 1.13
C PHE A 845 21.15 -73.14 0.75
N HIS A 846 21.08 -71.97 1.39
CA HIS A 846 20.07 -70.93 1.11
C HIS A 846 20.63 -69.76 0.26
N SER A 847 21.95 -69.55 0.26
CA SER A 847 22.70 -68.66 -0.65
C SER A 847 22.98 -69.32 -2.00
#